data_AF-A0A1H4L210-F1
#
_entry.id   AF-A0A1H4L210-F1
#
_cell.length_a   1.000
_cell.length_b   1.000
_cell.length_c   1.000
_cell.angle_alpha   90.00
_cell.angle_beta   90.00
_cell.angle_gamma   90.00
#
_symmetry.space_group_name_H-M   'P 1'
#
loop_
_entity.id
_entity.type
_entity.pdbx_description
1 polymer ?
#
loop_
_entity_poly.entity_id
_entity_poly.type
_entity_poly.pdbx_seq_one_letter_code
_entity_poly.pdbx_strand_id
1 'polypeptide(L)'
;MRSVLNLFFLVFVLFAQAQNFGDNIEADLSQEKEYGTRMVSDFEEEDKKEFQKAAEAIPVPYRAFNKVENTENGYYVISGTFSKSKNLKSQVRKLNKKGFNAGYFQNPENQLYYVYLNHYDSWRDALNDCSSKFGGRYEDQVWVLKILDGETESLLNTETVPVEDVTYDMLKETTTVNTESKTKLVKRADEYFDKMWYAEAAKLYEQALSKGEKSYSYDVLKKAGDAHYFNTDMENAYKWYNILYTKYESDMGLDYLFKYAHSLKGIGNYKRSKRLLKLYNRKLAGEEVEQQTKHNEIVLDGLLRMEEKFDINNLSINSKYSEFSPMYYGGDQMVYASAKDSSIFNTRRYKWNNQPYLDLFVAKVNDETQDFKNALKFSKKINTKYHEASVAFSPDNETMYFTRNNYGKKLKRDKNGINHLKIYRSRKVNGEWLEAEEVSFNSDEYSTGHPALSPDGKQLYFVSDMPGSIGETDIFVVDVLEDGSFSSPRNLGPEINTEHKEMFPFINDKKLYFSSDGHVGLGGLDVFEVAFDDEVGFLEVRNVGKPVNSKKDDFSFIVDEETQKGYFASNRSGGKGDDDIYSFKTLQIEEIPTSINAISGIVTELITGDLMPNALVELLDENNIKLKEMETDENGNFIFEDLDADTRYVLRTTKGSYFDDTREAATKENEIVNVDVSMRKLNDMIAVEDGIKKLKTEMIHFNFDKSFIRKDAALELDKLVAVMNDSPNMVIKIESHTDSRGDAVYNKYLSDKRAKSTRDYIISQGIDPKRIESAIGYGEERLINECDGSVRCTEEEHYLNRRSEFIIVNM
;
A
#
# COMPACT_ATOMS: atom_id res chain seq x y z
N MET A 1 5.15 -18.88 35.25
CA MET A 1 5.25 -17.51 35.81
C MET A 1 6.36 -16.82 35.03
N ARG A 2 6.04 -15.84 34.17
CA ARG A 2 6.80 -15.38 32.96
C ARG A 2 6.32 -16.00 31.63
N SER A 3 5.02 -15.94 31.37
CA SER A 3 4.42 -16.17 30.05
C SER A 3 3.11 -15.38 30.00
N VAL A 4 3.20 -14.06 29.82
CA VAL A 4 2.05 -13.16 29.56
C VAL A 4 2.49 -11.90 28.78
N LEU A 5 3.54 -11.95 27.94
CA LEU A 5 3.96 -10.71 27.26
C LEU A 5 4.45 -10.83 25.80
N ASN A 6 4.31 -11.99 25.16
CA ASN A 6 4.60 -12.14 23.73
C ASN A 6 3.38 -12.71 22.98
N LEU A 7 2.18 -12.26 23.35
CA LEU A 7 0.94 -12.55 22.63
C LEU A 7 0.54 -11.34 21.74
N PHE A 8 1.51 -10.78 21.05
CA PHE A 8 1.36 -9.90 19.90
C PHE A 8 2.58 -10.21 19.02
N PHE A 9 2.33 -10.42 17.72
CA PHE A 9 3.21 -10.94 16.66
C PHE A 9 3.09 -12.45 16.35
N LEU A 10 2.63 -12.70 15.12
CA LEU A 10 2.48 -13.95 14.39
C LEU A 10 1.23 -14.80 14.68
N VAL A 11 0.08 -14.31 14.22
CA VAL A 11 -0.91 -15.17 13.54
C VAL A 11 -1.38 -14.40 12.32
N PHE A 12 -0.88 -14.80 11.16
CA PHE A 12 -1.43 -14.79 9.79
C PHE A 12 -0.21 -15.03 8.91
N VAL A 13 -0.12 -16.19 8.25
CA VAL A 13 -0.43 -16.31 6.82
C VAL A 13 -0.77 -17.77 6.51
N LEU A 14 -1.92 -17.94 5.83
CA LEU A 14 -2.46 -19.07 5.04
C LEU A 14 -3.30 -20.17 5.70
N PHE A 15 -4.63 -20.03 5.54
CA PHE A 15 -5.51 -21.15 5.17
C PHE A 15 -6.66 -20.67 4.26
N ALA A 16 -6.58 -21.03 2.97
CA ALA A 16 -7.67 -21.34 2.05
C ALA A 16 -7.00 -22.17 0.92
N GLN A 17 -7.44 -23.33 0.47
CA GLN A 17 -8.78 -23.85 0.13
C GLN A 17 -8.85 -25.35 0.55
N ALA A 18 -9.93 -26.11 0.51
CA ALA A 18 -11.06 -26.13 -0.41
C ALA A 18 -12.19 -27.01 0.15
N GLN A 19 -13.43 -26.77 -0.30
CA GLN A 19 -14.40 -27.84 -0.50
C GLN A 19 -14.51 -28.14 -2.00
N ASN A 20 -14.41 -29.43 -2.32
CA ASN A 20 -14.36 -30.08 -3.63
C ASN A 20 -15.69 -30.08 -4.40
N PHE A 21 -15.57 -30.04 -5.73
CA PHE A 21 -16.25 -30.85 -6.78
C PHE A 21 -15.53 -30.53 -8.11
N GLY A 22 -15.14 -31.39 -9.05
CA GLY A 22 -15.11 -32.84 -9.24
C GLY A 22 -14.56 -33.16 -10.67
N ASP A 23 -13.77 -34.23 -10.78
CA ASP A 23 -13.43 -35.12 -11.91
C ASP A 23 -12.72 -34.70 -13.23
N ASN A 24 -11.51 -35.28 -13.38
CA ASN A 24 -10.88 -36.05 -14.48
C ASN A 24 -10.63 -35.45 -15.88
N ILE A 25 -9.36 -35.53 -16.32
CA ILE A 25 -8.86 -36.35 -17.45
C ILE A 25 -7.30 -36.39 -17.42
N GLU A 26 -6.73 -37.59 -17.47
CA GLU A 26 -5.30 -37.88 -17.69
C GLU A 26 -4.91 -37.75 -19.18
N ALA A 27 -3.70 -37.22 -19.45
CA ALA A 27 -2.64 -37.82 -20.28
C ALA A 27 -1.65 -36.75 -20.80
N ASP A 28 -0.39 -36.79 -20.37
CA ASP A 28 0.75 -37.35 -21.13
C ASP A 28 2.08 -37.02 -20.40
N LEU A 29 2.77 -38.05 -19.92
CA LEU A 29 3.97 -37.96 -19.06
C LEU A 29 5.11 -38.76 -19.69
N SER A 30 6.07 -38.06 -20.30
CA SER A 30 7.41 -38.64 -20.48
C SER A 30 8.56 -37.63 -20.57
N GLN A 31 8.41 -36.41 -20.03
CA GLN A 31 9.54 -35.47 -19.84
C GLN A 31 9.84 -35.10 -18.37
N GLU A 32 9.11 -35.63 -17.38
CA GLU A 32 9.27 -35.22 -15.97
C GLU A 32 10.33 -35.98 -15.14
N LYS A 33 10.93 -37.05 -15.64
CA LYS A 33 11.76 -37.93 -14.78
C LYS A 33 13.12 -37.36 -14.35
N GLU A 34 13.59 -36.26 -14.95
CA GLU A 34 14.84 -35.60 -14.52
C GLU A 34 14.60 -34.33 -13.68
N TYR A 35 13.39 -33.75 -13.77
CA TYR A 35 12.96 -32.65 -12.90
C TYR A 35 12.38 -33.15 -11.56
N GLY A 36 11.73 -34.32 -11.55
CA GLY A 36 11.11 -34.90 -10.36
C GLY A 36 12.11 -35.25 -9.25
N THR A 37 13.30 -35.78 -9.60
CA THR A 37 14.28 -36.19 -8.59
C THR A 37 14.93 -34.98 -7.90
N ARG A 38 15.10 -33.85 -8.61
CA ARG A 38 15.65 -32.61 -8.06
C ARG A 38 14.61 -31.82 -7.26
N MET A 39 13.36 -31.79 -7.73
CA MET A 39 12.26 -31.20 -6.96
C MET A 39 11.97 -31.97 -5.67
N VAL A 40 12.00 -33.31 -5.68
CA VAL A 40 11.76 -34.09 -4.46
C VAL A 40 12.89 -33.92 -3.44
N SER A 41 14.15 -33.84 -3.88
CA SER A 41 15.27 -33.55 -2.96
C SER A 41 15.20 -32.14 -2.38
N ASP A 42 14.81 -31.14 -3.19
CA ASP A 42 14.70 -29.75 -2.74
C ASP A 42 13.50 -29.56 -1.80
N PHE A 43 12.37 -30.23 -2.09
CA PHE A 43 11.16 -30.22 -1.25
C PHE A 43 11.37 -30.97 0.08
N GLU A 44 12.10 -32.09 0.08
CA GLU A 44 12.45 -32.79 1.32
C GLU A 44 13.47 -32.01 2.16
N GLU A 45 14.39 -31.27 1.54
CA GLU A 45 15.36 -30.42 2.24
C GLU A 45 14.69 -29.16 2.81
N GLU A 46 13.70 -28.60 2.12
CA GLU A 46 12.86 -27.51 2.57
C GLU A 46 11.90 -27.95 3.70
N ASP A 47 11.20 -29.08 3.56
CA ASP A 47 10.34 -29.63 4.62
C ASP A 47 11.16 -30.07 5.85
N LYS A 48 12.42 -30.48 5.67
CA LYS A 48 13.36 -30.74 6.78
C LYS A 48 13.78 -29.45 7.50
N LYS A 49 14.03 -28.36 6.77
CA LYS A 49 14.34 -27.03 7.36
C LYS A 49 13.11 -26.45 8.07
N GLU A 50 11.92 -26.63 7.49
CA GLU A 50 10.65 -26.25 8.12
C GLU A 50 10.37 -27.06 9.37
N PHE A 51 10.56 -28.39 9.33
CA PHE A 51 10.43 -29.24 10.51
C PHE A 51 11.40 -28.83 11.61
N GLN A 52 12.67 -28.59 11.28
CA GLN A 52 13.68 -28.14 12.24
C GLN A 52 13.28 -26.81 12.89
N LYS A 53 12.89 -25.83 12.07
CA LYS A 53 12.42 -24.52 12.53
C LYS A 53 11.18 -24.63 13.42
N ALA A 54 10.26 -25.54 13.10
CA ALA A 54 9.04 -25.77 13.88
C ALA A 54 9.30 -26.55 15.18
N ALA A 55 10.17 -27.56 15.17
CA ALA A 55 10.53 -28.32 16.37
C ALA A 55 11.30 -27.45 17.39
N GLU A 56 12.18 -26.57 16.90
CA GLU A 56 12.91 -25.57 17.70
C GLU A 56 11.97 -24.50 18.30
N ALA A 57 10.89 -24.15 17.58
CA ALA A 57 9.85 -23.23 18.08
C ALA A 57 8.94 -23.84 19.16
N ILE A 58 8.75 -25.17 19.18
CA ILE A 58 7.90 -25.92 20.15
C ILE A 58 8.75 -26.57 21.28
N PRO A 59 9.96 -26.03 21.53
CA PRO A 59 11.13 -26.75 22.08
C PRO A 59 11.03 -28.27 22.26
N VAL A 60 10.57 -29.02 21.24
CA VAL A 60 10.56 -30.49 21.29
C VAL A 60 11.88 -30.97 20.72
N PRO A 61 12.74 -31.66 21.49
CA PRO A 61 14.00 -32.16 20.94
C PRO A 61 13.71 -33.10 19.78
N TYR A 62 14.59 -33.12 18.79
CA TYR A 62 14.44 -34.07 17.68
C TYR A 62 15.78 -34.64 17.24
N ARG A 63 15.73 -35.82 16.61
CA ARG A 63 16.88 -36.45 15.94
C ARG A 63 16.42 -37.15 14.66
N ALA A 64 17.37 -37.53 13.82
CA ALA A 64 17.11 -38.36 12.65
C ALA A 64 18.03 -39.58 12.65
N PHE A 65 17.50 -40.74 12.25
CA PHE A 65 18.28 -41.92 11.90
C PHE A 65 18.01 -42.34 10.46
N ASN A 66 19.05 -42.85 9.81
CA ASN A 66 18.91 -43.46 8.50
C ASN A 66 18.52 -44.92 8.70
N LYS A 67 17.41 -45.34 8.08
CA LYS A 67 16.93 -46.72 7.94
C LYS A 67 17.26 -47.65 9.12
N VAL A 68 16.42 -47.65 10.13
CA VAL A 68 16.54 -48.55 11.29
C VAL A 68 15.72 -49.83 11.07
N GLU A 69 16.31 -50.98 11.39
CA GLU A 69 15.69 -52.29 11.14
C GLU A 69 14.36 -52.46 11.90
N ASN A 70 13.32 -52.96 11.21
CA ASN A 70 11.95 -53.10 11.73
C ASN A 70 11.27 -51.78 12.12
N THR A 71 11.61 -50.68 11.45
CA THR A 71 10.90 -49.40 11.54
C THR A 71 10.46 -48.92 10.16
N GLU A 72 9.31 -48.25 10.11
CA GLU A 72 8.77 -47.57 8.93
C GLU A 72 9.28 -46.13 8.88
N ASN A 73 9.28 -45.51 7.70
CA ASN A 73 9.71 -44.12 7.54
C ASN A 73 8.70 -43.17 8.17
N GLY A 74 9.16 -42.00 8.61
CA GLY A 74 8.33 -41.00 9.25
C GLY A 74 8.81 -40.63 10.65
N TYR A 75 7.89 -40.13 11.48
CA TYR A 75 8.20 -39.41 12.71
C TYR A 75 7.67 -40.17 13.92
N TYR A 76 8.58 -40.58 14.80
CA TYR A 76 8.27 -41.31 16.02
C TYR A 76 8.39 -40.40 17.23
N VAL A 77 7.34 -40.31 18.05
CA VAL A 77 7.45 -39.55 19.31
C VAL A 77 7.99 -40.47 20.41
N ILE A 78 9.26 -40.29 20.76
CA ILE A 78 9.98 -41.13 21.71
C ILE A 78 9.71 -40.66 23.15
N SER A 79 9.27 -41.62 23.98
CA SER A 79 9.03 -41.43 25.41
C SER A 79 10.17 -41.91 26.30
N GLY A 80 11.09 -42.73 25.78
CA GLY A 80 12.24 -43.19 26.54
C GLY A 80 13.24 -44.03 25.73
N THR A 81 14.49 -44.04 26.20
CA THR A 81 15.60 -44.81 25.62
C THR A 81 16.25 -45.70 26.69
N PHE A 82 16.52 -46.96 26.35
CA PHE A 82 16.94 -47.98 27.32
C PHE A 82 18.08 -48.84 26.77
N SER A 83 19.09 -49.12 27.60
CA SER A 83 20.23 -49.97 27.24
C SER A 83 19.97 -51.48 27.40
N LYS A 84 18.80 -51.88 27.92
CA LYS A 84 18.42 -53.28 28.13
C LYS A 84 16.94 -53.48 27.82
N SER A 85 16.57 -54.61 27.23
CA SER A 85 15.20 -54.93 26.84
C SER A 85 14.26 -55.32 28.00
N LYS A 86 14.78 -55.39 29.22
CA LYS A 86 14.03 -55.83 30.40
C LYS A 86 12.95 -54.79 30.75
N ASN A 87 11.70 -55.26 30.86
CA ASN A 87 10.48 -54.50 31.20
C ASN A 87 9.86 -53.62 30.09
N LEU A 88 10.44 -53.54 28.88
CA LEU A 88 9.90 -52.71 27.79
C LEU A 88 8.48 -53.14 27.36
N LYS A 89 8.24 -54.44 27.21
CA LYS A 89 6.90 -54.98 26.90
C LYS A 89 5.84 -54.58 27.93
N SER A 90 6.22 -54.42 29.19
CA SER A 90 5.30 -54.01 30.26
C SER A 90 5.02 -52.50 30.19
N GLN A 91 6.03 -51.68 29.90
CA GLN A 91 5.85 -50.24 29.67
C GLN A 91 4.95 -49.95 28.47
N VAL A 92 5.19 -50.59 27.33
CA VAL A 92 4.37 -50.42 26.13
C VAL A 92 2.91 -50.80 26.39
N ARG A 93 2.66 -51.92 27.09
CA ARG A 93 1.29 -52.30 27.47
C ARG A 93 0.60 -51.26 28.37
N LYS A 94 1.34 -50.56 29.22
CA LYS A 94 0.77 -49.48 30.06
C LYS A 94 0.44 -48.24 29.21
N LEU A 95 1.28 -47.89 28.25
CA LEU A 95 1.05 -46.78 27.34
C LEU A 95 -0.14 -47.06 26.42
N ASN A 96 -0.27 -48.27 25.88
CA ASN A 96 -1.42 -48.64 25.04
C ASN A 96 -2.74 -48.61 25.83
N LYS A 97 -2.71 -48.97 27.12
CA LYS A 97 -3.89 -48.80 28.00
C LYS A 97 -4.28 -47.34 28.24
N LYS A 98 -3.37 -46.38 28.04
CA LYS A 98 -3.66 -44.93 28.05
C LYS A 98 -4.12 -44.40 26.68
N GLY A 99 -4.33 -45.28 25.70
CA GLY A 99 -4.84 -44.93 24.38
C GLY A 99 -3.79 -44.42 23.41
N PHE A 100 -2.54 -44.88 23.54
CA PHE A 100 -1.46 -44.65 22.56
C PHE A 100 -1.26 -45.90 21.68
N ASN A 101 -0.70 -45.71 20.48
CA ASN A 101 -0.22 -46.81 19.64
C ASN A 101 1.29 -47.01 19.86
N ALA A 102 1.64 -47.30 21.11
CA ALA A 102 3.01 -47.34 21.56
C ALA A 102 3.70 -48.64 21.14
N GLY A 103 5.00 -48.51 20.83
CA GLY A 103 5.87 -49.60 20.43
C GLY A 103 7.30 -49.36 20.87
N TYR A 104 8.20 -50.27 20.49
CA TYR A 104 9.63 -50.06 20.67
C TYR A 104 10.44 -50.80 19.61
N PHE A 105 11.60 -50.26 19.27
CA PHE A 105 12.57 -50.88 18.38
C PHE A 105 13.99 -50.73 18.94
N GLN A 106 14.93 -51.52 18.43
CA GLN A 106 16.34 -51.42 18.78
C GLN A 106 17.10 -50.79 17.62
N ASN A 107 17.92 -49.78 17.90
CA ASN A 107 18.88 -49.30 16.89
C ASN A 107 20.14 -50.19 16.96
N PRO A 108 20.48 -50.93 15.90
CA PRO A 108 21.64 -51.83 15.91
C PRO A 108 22.98 -51.09 15.96
N GLU A 109 23.05 -49.82 15.54
CA GLU A 109 24.31 -49.06 15.52
C GLU A 109 24.77 -48.66 16.93
N ASN A 110 23.82 -48.32 17.80
CA ASN A 110 24.11 -47.88 19.17
C ASN A 110 23.64 -48.87 20.25
N GLN A 111 22.98 -49.96 19.84
CA GLN A 111 22.48 -51.04 20.69
C GLN A 111 21.45 -50.60 21.74
N LEU A 112 20.80 -49.44 21.57
CA LEU A 112 19.76 -48.92 22.46
C LEU A 112 18.35 -49.25 21.95
N TYR A 113 17.42 -49.42 22.90
CA TYR A 113 16.00 -49.59 22.64
C TYR A 113 15.25 -48.27 22.80
N TYR A 114 14.44 -47.90 21.81
CA TYR A 114 13.65 -46.67 21.77
C TYR A 114 12.18 -47.01 21.92
N VAL A 115 11.52 -46.49 22.96
CA VAL A 115 10.09 -46.67 23.21
C VAL A 115 9.35 -45.42 22.73
N TYR A 116 8.44 -45.59 21.78
CA TYR A 116 7.66 -44.49 21.20
C TYR A 116 6.19 -44.55 21.61
N LEU A 117 5.53 -43.40 21.63
CA LEU A 117 4.11 -43.27 21.94
C LEU A 117 3.25 -43.53 20.71
N ASN A 118 3.58 -42.87 19.60
CA ASN A 118 2.91 -42.97 18.31
C ASN A 118 3.94 -42.77 17.18
N HIS A 119 3.61 -43.25 15.99
CA HIS A 119 4.31 -42.98 14.73
C HIS A 119 3.36 -42.19 13.82
N TYR A 120 3.93 -41.26 13.05
CA TYR A 120 3.22 -40.35 12.16
C TYR A 120 3.96 -40.26 10.83
N ASP A 121 3.21 -40.22 9.74
CA ASP A 121 3.77 -39.97 8.41
C ASP A 121 4.15 -38.49 8.23
N SER A 122 3.47 -37.59 8.93
CA SER A 122 3.69 -36.14 8.92
C SER A 122 4.30 -35.63 10.22
N TRP A 123 5.33 -34.79 10.11
CA TRP A 123 5.92 -34.16 11.28
C TRP A 123 5.02 -33.12 11.95
N ARG A 124 4.14 -32.49 11.17
CA ARG A 124 3.21 -31.46 11.67
C ARG A 124 2.27 -32.09 12.69
N ASP A 125 1.80 -33.30 12.42
CA ASP A 125 0.94 -34.06 13.33
C ASP A 125 1.69 -34.53 14.57
N ALA A 126 2.92 -35.05 14.40
CA ALA A 126 3.76 -35.45 15.52
C ALA A 126 4.05 -34.27 16.47
N LEU A 127 4.33 -33.07 15.94
CA LEU A 127 4.60 -31.88 16.74
C LEU A 127 3.34 -31.26 17.34
N ASN A 128 2.19 -31.31 16.64
CA ASN A 128 0.90 -30.87 17.19
C ASN A 128 0.46 -31.73 18.38
N ASP A 129 0.67 -33.04 18.30
CA ASP A 129 0.42 -33.93 19.43
C ASP A 129 1.43 -33.71 20.57
N CYS A 130 2.71 -33.47 20.27
CA CYS A 130 3.69 -33.12 21.31
C CYS A 130 3.35 -31.77 21.99
N SER A 131 3.00 -30.75 21.22
CA SER A 131 2.72 -29.39 21.70
C SER A 131 1.48 -29.35 22.59
N SER A 132 0.46 -30.13 22.23
CA SER A 132 -0.76 -30.30 23.03
C SER A 132 -0.60 -31.26 24.21
N LYS A 133 0.59 -31.86 24.39
CA LYS A 133 0.84 -32.95 25.35
C LYS A 133 -0.15 -34.11 25.18
N PHE A 134 -0.47 -34.42 23.92
CA PHE A 134 -1.47 -35.40 23.49
C PHE A 134 -2.86 -35.13 24.08
N GLY A 135 -3.26 -33.85 24.07
CA GLY A 135 -4.48 -33.38 24.75
C GLY A 135 -4.42 -33.55 26.27
N GLY A 136 -3.24 -33.40 26.87
CA GLY A 136 -3.00 -33.58 28.31
C GLY A 136 -2.92 -35.04 28.79
N ARG A 137 -2.92 -36.03 27.89
CA ARG A 137 -2.86 -37.46 28.26
C ARG A 137 -1.46 -37.96 28.62
N TYR A 138 -0.42 -37.22 28.24
CA TYR A 138 0.97 -37.58 28.51
C TYR A 138 1.80 -36.34 28.87
N GLU A 139 2.29 -36.29 30.11
CA GLU A 139 2.95 -35.10 30.65
C GLU A 139 4.48 -35.23 30.79
N ASP A 140 5.01 -36.46 30.66
CA ASP A 140 6.45 -36.71 30.72
C ASP A 140 7.15 -36.21 29.44
N GLN A 141 8.45 -35.95 29.54
CA GLN A 141 9.22 -35.44 28.41
C GLN A 141 9.25 -36.44 27.24
N VAL A 142 9.07 -35.90 26.04
CA VAL A 142 9.13 -36.63 24.77
C VAL A 142 10.00 -35.87 23.78
N TRP A 143 10.45 -36.57 22.75
CA TRP A 143 11.21 -35.99 21.65
C TRP A 143 10.91 -36.73 20.35
N VAL A 144 11.11 -36.10 19.20
CA VAL A 144 10.73 -36.67 17.89
C VAL A 144 11.93 -37.28 17.18
N LEU A 145 11.78 -38.51 16.70
CA LEU A 145 12.79 -39.20 15.90
C LEU A 145 12.29 -39.38 14.47
N LYS A 146 12.95 -38.74 13.50
CA LYS A 146 12.71 -38.95 12.07
C LYS A 146 13.48 -40.19 11.59
N ILE A 147 12.80 -41.15 10.97
CA ILE A 147 13.45 -42.25 10.24
C ILE A 147 13.39 -41.95 8.75
N LEU A 148 14.56 -41.85 8.12
CA LEU A 148 14.74 -41.50 6.71
C LEU A 148 14.88 -42.75 5.83
N ASP A 149 14.30 -42.69 4.63
CA ASP A 149 14.52 -43.71 3.61
C ASP A 149 15.94 -43.57 3.07
N GLY A 150 16.67 -44.68 3.05
CA GLY A 150 18.10 -44.66 2.83
C GLY A 150 18.49 -44.45 1.38
N GLU A 151 18.50 -43.20 0.90
CA GLU A 151 19.28 -42.75 -0.27
C GLU A 151 19.32 -41.20 -0.30
N THR A 152 20.38 -40.61 0.27
CA THR A 152 21.33 -39.65 -0.34
C THR A 152 22.09 -38.84 0.75
N GLU A 153 23.41 -39.04 0.70
CA GLU A 153 24.61 -38.42 1.31
C GLU A 153 24.55 -37.31 2.39
N SER A 154 24.90 -37.73 3.61
CA SER A 154 26.09 -37.31 4.38
C SER A 154 26.68 -35.89 4.13
N LEU A 155 26.41 -34.96 5.06
CA LEU A 155 27.37 -33.94 5.48
C LEU A 155 27.58 -34.01 6.99
N LEU A 156 28.46 -34.92 7.40
CA LEU A 156 29.25 -34.80 8.63
C LEU A 156 30.55 -34.08 8.27
N ASN A 157 30.82 -32.96 8.93
CA ASN A 157 32.15 -32.65 9.48
C ASN A 157 32.05 -31.44 10.42
N THR A 158 31.62 -31.72 11.65
CA THR A 158 32.05 -30.97 12.83
C THR A 158 33.38 -31.56 13.29
N GLU A 159 34.46 -30.78 13.30
CA GLU A 159 35.66 -31.13 14.04
C GLU A 159 35.36 -31.12 15.54
N THR A 160 35.61 -32.27 16.18
CA THR A 160 35.45 -32.53 17.60
C THR A 160 36.66 -32.04 18.39
N VAL A 161 36.42 -31.40 19.54
CA VAL A 161 37.37 -31.34 20.66
C VAL A 161 36.71 -32.09 21.84
N PRO A 162 37.42 -32.97 22.57
CA PRO A 162 36.81 -34.03 23.37
C PRO A 162 36.33 -33.55 24.74
N VAL A 163 35.29 -34.23 25.23
CA VAL A 163 34.76 -34.14 26.59
C VAL A 163 35.53 -35.10 27.49
N GLU A 164 36.12 -34.60 28.57
CA GLU A 164 36.38 -35.39 29.77
C GLU A 164 35.79 -34.68 30.99
N ASP A 165 34.88 -35.42 31.64
CA ASP A 165 34.46 -35.44 33.04
C ASP A 165 34.41 -34.14 33.86
N VAL A 166 33.18 -33.68 34.16
CA VAL A 166 32.86 -33.25 35.54
C VAL A 166 31.50 -33.78 35.97
N THR A 167 31.55 -34.38 37.15
CA THR A 167 30.55 -35.11 37.90
C THR A 167 29.37 -34.28 38.39
N TYR A 168 28.33 -35.03 38.77
CA TYR A 168 27.07 -34.61 39.35
C TYR A 168 27.25 -33.92 40.71
N ASP A 169 27.78 -32.70 40.74
CA ASP A 169 27.86 -31.85 41.95
C ASP A 169 27.72 -30.34 41.69
N MET A 170 27.22 -29.92 40.51
CA MET A 170 26.88 -28.51 40.23
C MET A 170 25.37 -28.22 40.17
N LEU A 171 24.56 -28.90 40.99
CA LEU A 171 23.20 -28.43 41.32
C LEU A 171 23.20 -27.28 42.34
N LYS A 172 24.36 -26.71 42.66
CA LYS A 172 24.51 -25.45 43.37
C LYS A 172 25.72 -24.71 42.84
N GLU A 173 25.67 -24.22 41.61
CA GLU A 173 26.40 -23.00 41.30
C GLU A 173 25.70 -22.21 40.20
N THR A 174 25.42 -20.98 40.57
CA THR A 174 24.74 -19.94 39.82
C THR A 174 25.39 -19.77 38.45
N THR A 175 24.75 -20.21 37.38
CA THR A 175 25.05 -19.65 36.05
C THR A 175 24.50 -18.23 36.02
N THR A 176 25.38 -17.31 36.39
CA THR A 176 25.29 -15.90 36.02
C THR A 176 25.22 -15.84 34.50
N VAL A 177 24.00 -15.89 33.96
CA VAL A 177 23.61 -15.00 32.87
C VAL A 177 24.18 -13.64 33.25
N ASN A 178 24.83 -12.95 32.32
CA ASN A 178 25.19 -11.56 32.53
C ASN A 178 23.89 -10.73 32.54
N THR A 179 23.06 -10.94 33.57
CA THR A 179 21.98 -10.06 33.93
C THR A 179 22.67 -8.84 34.46
N GLU A 180 22.79 -7.80 33.63
CA GLU A 180 22.71 -6.47 34.20
C GLU A 180 21.49 -6.48 35.12
N SER A 181 21.74 -6.33 36.42
CA SER A 181 20.67 -6.26 37.40
C SER A 181 19.78 -5.09 37.00
N LYS A 182 18.64 -5.40 36.35
CA LYS A 182 17.66 -4.37 35.94
C LYS A 182 17.44 -3.47 37.14
N THR A 183 17.70 -2.17 36.94
CA THR A 183 17.58 -1.21 38.03
C THR A 183 16.16 -1.28 38.62
N LYS A 184 16.00 -0.95 39.90
CA LYS A 184 14.66 -0.92 40.55
C LYS A 184 13.65 -0.08 39.75
N LEU A 185 14.14 0.94 39.05
CA LEU A 185 13.35 1.81 38.20
C LEU A 185 12.82 1.09 36.94
N VAL A 186 13.69 0.37 36.22
CA VAL A 186 13.30 -0.42 35.03
C VAL A 186 12.32 -1.52 35.40
N LYS A 187 12.53 -2.23 36.51
CA LYS A 187 11.59 -3.27 36.97
C LYS A 187 10.19 -2.69 37.22
N ARG A 188 10.12 -1.50 37.82
CA ARG A 188 8.84 -0.82 38.06
C ARG A 188 8.21 -0.30 36.77
N ALA A 189 9.01 0.13 35.80
CA ALA A 189 8.53 0.51 34.48
C ALA A 189 7.92 -0.70 33.75
N ASP A 190 8.62 -1.85 33.75
CA ASP A 190 8.13 -3.13 33.21
C ASP A 190 6.79 -3.53 33.86
N GLU A 191 6.68 -3.45 35.19
CA GLU A 191 5.42 -3.77 35.90
C GLU A 191 4.23 -2.88 35.50
N TYR A 192 4.49 -1.63 35.09
CA TYR A 192 3.45 -0.73 34.60
C TYR A 192 3.17 -0.99 33.12
N PHE A 193 4.20 -1.24 32.32
CA PHE A 193 4.06 -1.60 30.90
C PHE A 193 3.22 -2.88 30.75
N ASP A 194 3.51 -3.92 31.54
CA ASP A 194 2.79 -5.19 31.53
C ASP A 194 1.31 -5.06 31.95
N LYS A 195 0.96 -3.96 32.62
CA LYS A 195 -0.42 -3.60 32.98
C LYS A 195 -1.07 -2.63 31.98
N MET A 196 -0.37 -2.32 30.89
CA MET A 196 -0.73 -1.31 29.89
C MET A 196 -0.87 0.10 30.48
N TRP A 197 -0.13 0.40 31.56
CA TRP A 197 -0.08 1.73 32.18
C TRP A 197 1.00 2.56 31.50
N TYR A 198 0.85 2.79 30.20
CA TYR A 198 1.91 3.29 29.33
C TYR A 198 2.38 4.69 29.70
N ALA A 199 1.49 5.61 30.11
CA ALA A 199 1.88 6.95 30.54
C ALA A 199 2.86 6.90 31.74
N GLU A 200 2.57 6.01 32.70
CA GLU A 200 3.40 5.84 33.90
C GLU A 200 4.69 5.07 33.58
N ALA A 201 4.60 4.08 32.69
CA ALA A 201 5.76 3.31 32.22
C ALA A 201 6.75 4.20 31.45
N ALA A 202 6.26 5.00 30.49
CA ALA A 202 7.05 5.95 29.70
C ALA A 202 7.87 6.89 30.60
N LYS A 203 7.22 7.50 31.61
CA LYS A 203 7.90 8.36 32.58
C LYS A 203 9.04 7.66 33.33
N LEU A 204 8.86 6.40 33.72
CA LEU A 204 9.89 5.64 34.42
C LEU A 204 11.01 5.17 33.50
N TYR A 205 10.70 4.82 32.24
CA TYR A 205 11.70 4.52 31.23
C TYR A 205 12.55 5.75 30.89
N GLU A 206 11.96 6.93 30.71
CA GLU A 206 12.68 8.19 30.53
C GLU A 206 13.67 8.44 31.67
N GLN A 207 13.23 8.29 32.92
CA GLN A 207 14.11 8.43 34.09
C GLN A 207 15.21 7.36 34.17
N ALA A 208 14.98 6.18 33.60
CA ALA A 208 15.98 5.12 33.56
C ALA A 208 17.03 5.44 32.51
N LEU A 209 16.60 5.84 31.32
CA LEU A 209 17.43 6.16 30.17
C LEU A 209 18.22 7.46 30.39
N SER A 210 17.70 8.42 31.17
CA SER A 210 18.42 9.66 31.51
C SER A 210 19.70 9.45 32.32
N LYS A 211 19.99 8.23 32.80
CA LYS A 211 21.23 7.87 33.50
C LYS A 211 22.41 7.62 32.56
N GLY A 212 22.21 7.76 31.25
CA GLY A 212 23.23 7.65 30.22
C GLY A 212 23.24 6.28 29.52
N GLU A 213 24.12 6.15 28.53
CA GLU A 213 24.11 5.06 27.56
C GLU A 213 24.23 3.65 28.13
N LYS A 214 24.77 3.48 29.34
CA LYS A 214 24.80 2.17 30.03
C LYS A 214 23.40 1.63 30.34
N SER A 215 22.37 2.47 30.30
CA SER A 215 20.98 2.05 30.53
C SER A 215 20.25 1.68 29.24
N TYR A 216 20.89 1.83 28.07
CA TYR A 216 20.29 1.67 26.75
C TYR A 216 20.31 0.21 26.30
N SER A 217 19.70 -0.68 27.09
CA SER A 217 19.51 -2.06 26.65
C SER A 217 18.35 -2.18 25.66
N TYR A 218 18.40 -3.21 24.81
CA TYR A 218 17.38 -3.49 23.79
C TYR A 218 15.96 -3.44 24.36
N ASP A 219 15.68 -4.20 25.43
CA ASP A 219 14.34 -4.30 26.05
C ASP A 219 13.85 -2.95 26.62
N VAL A 220 14.75 -2.15 27.19
CA VAL A 220 14.38 -0.85 27.78
C VAL A 220 14.05 0.16 26.68
N LEU A 221 14.87 0.25 25.64
CA LEU A 221 14.63 1.16 24.50
C LEU A 221 13.34 0.79 23.76
N LYS A 222 13.13 -0.52 23.52
CA LYS A 222 11.94 -1.08 22.88
C LYS A 222 10.67 -0.65 23.61
N LYS A 223 10.58 -0.94 24.91
CA LYS A 223 9.40 -0.63 25.72
C LYS A 223 9.24 0.87 25.99
N ALA A 224 10.33 1.64 26.03
CA ALA A 224 10.26 3.09 26.09
C ALA A 224 9.62 3.67 24.82
N GLY A 225 10.06 3.19 23.64
CA GLY A 225 9.46 3.54 22.36
C GLY A 225 7.97 3.18 22.32
N ASP A 226 7.64 1.93 22.66
CA ASP A 226 6.24 1.44 22.66
C ASP A 226 5.35 2.22 23.62
N ALA A 227 5.83 2.54 24.83
CA ALA A 227 5.03 3.27 25.81
C ALA A 227 4.66 4.70 25.36
N HIS A 228 5.54 5.32 24.57
CA HIS A 228 5.26 6.61 23.92
C HIS A 228 4.39 6.45 22.68
N TYR A 229 4.69 5.45 21.85
CA TYR A 229 3.94 5.12 20.63
C TYR A 229 2.46 4.86 20.93
N PHE A 230 2.15 4.03 21.94
CA PHE A 230 0.77 3.74 22.35
C PHE A 230 0.04 4.91 23.03
N ASN A 231 0.72 6.01 23.33
CA ASN A 231 0.12 7.27 23.78
C ASN A 231 0.24 8.36 22.71
N THR A 232 0.51 8.00 21.45
CA THR A 232 0.63 8.91 20.30
C THR A 232 1.74 9.97 20.42
N ASP A 233 2.67 9.81 21.36
CA ASP A 233 3.87 10.64 21.50
C ASP A 233 4.93 10.20 20.49
N MET A 234 4.66 10.51 19.21
CA MET A 234 5.49 10.11 18.08
C MET A 234 6.90 10.72 18.14
N GLU A 235 7.09 11.85 18.82
CA GLU A 235 8.39 12.49 18.97
C GLU A 235 9.30 11.67 19.90
N ASN A 236 8.80 11.29 21.07
CA ASN A 236 9.57 10.46 22.00
C ASN A 236 9.65 8.99 21.53
N ALA A 237 8.62 8.46 20.87
CA ALA A 237 8.68 7.15 20.23
C ALA A 237 9.81 7.10 19.19
N TYR A 238 9.83 8.07 18.26
CA TYR A 238 10.92 8.25 17.28
C TYR A 238 12.29 8.29 17.95
N LYS A 239 12.46 9.11 18.99
CA LYS A 239 13.73 9.26 19.71
C LYS A 239 14.28 7.91 20.16
N TRP A 240 13.43 7.06 20.76
CA TRP A 240 13.88 5.77 21.28
C TRP A 240 14.05 4.72 20.20
N TYR A 241 13.16 4.66 19.20
CA TYR A 241 13.33 3.75 18.08
C TYR A 241 14.56 4.07 17.23
N ASN A 242 14.92 5.36 17.07
CA ASN A 242 16.15 5.74 16.38
C ASN A 242 17.40 5.25 17.13
N ILE A 243 17.42 5.32 18.46
CA ILE A 243 18.53 4.79 19.28
C ILE A 243 18.55 3.26 19.22
N LEU A 244 17.38 2.62 19.31
CA LEU A 244 17.23 1.17 19.17
C LEU A 244 17.78 0.69 17.82
N TYR A 245 17.40 1.33 16.73
CA TYR A 245 17.87 1.02 15.38
C TYR A 245 19.39 1.22 15.26
N THR A 246 19.91 2.34 15.77
CA THR A 246 21.36 2.64 15.68
C THR A 246 22.22 1.65 16.46
N LYS A 247 21.73 1.10 17.58
CA LYS A 247 22.51 0.18 18.44
C LYS A 247 22.26 -1.30 18.14
N TYR A 248 21.07 -1.65 17.67
CA TYR A 248 20.59 -3.02 17.60
C TYR A 248 19.86 -3.31 16.27
N GLU A 249 20.33 -2.74 15.16
CA GLU A 249 19.72 -2.89 13.83
C GLU A 249 19.48 -4.36 13.44
N SER A 250 20.46 -5.23 13.68
CA SER A 250 20.37 -6.67 13.37
C SER A 250 19.30 -7.40 14.16
N ASP A 251 19.03 -6.93 15.39
CA ASP A 251 18.12 -7.57 16.34
C ASP A 251 16.70 -6.96 16.28
N MET A 252 16.51 -5.90 15.48
CA MET A 252 15.22 -5.20 15.36
C MET A 252 14.24 -6.01 14.52
N GLY A 253 13.14 -6.45 15.15
CA GLY A 253 12.04 -7.13 14.47
C GLY A 253 11.28 -6.21 13.50
N LEU A 254 10.49 -6.81 12.59
CA LEU A 254 9.70 -6.10 11.58
C LEU A 254 8.74 -5.06 12.18
N ASP A 255 8.05 -5.42 13.27
CA ASP A 255 7.19 -4.53 14.06
C ASP A 255 7.84 -3.19 14.39
N TYR A 256 9.07 -3.27 14.92
CA TYR A 256 9.80 -2.11 15.39
C TYR A 256 10.35 -1.27 14.25
N LEU A 257 10.63 -1.90 13.10
CA LEU A 257 11.01 -1.18 11.90
C LEU A 257 9.82 -0.39 11.35
N PHE A 258 8.61 -0.98 11.35
CA PHE A 258 7.37 -0.29 11.00
C PHE A 258 7.09 0.86 11.97
N LYS A 259 7.00 0.60 13.28
CA LYS A 259 6.75 1.63 14.31
C LYS A 259 7.76 2.78 14.27
N TYR A 260 9.02 2.47 13.93
CA TYR A 260 10.04 3.50 13.73
C TYR A 260 9.74 4.37 12.50
N ALA A 261 9.43 3.75 11.36
CA ALA A 261 9.06 4.47 10.15
C ALA A 261 7.76 5.27 10.32
N HIS A 262 6.79 4.72 11.02
CA HIS A 262 5.51 5.34 11.36
C HIS A 262 5.69 6.52 12.32
N SER A 263 6.51 6.39 13.35
CA SER A 263 6.87 7.52 14.24
C SER A 263 7.55 8.67 13.46
N LEU A 264 8.40 8.35 12.48
CA LEU A 264 9.01 9.34 11.59
C LEU A 264 7.97 10.07 10.70
N LYS A 265 6.96 9.35 10.20
CA LYS A 265 5.80 9.91 9.49
C LYS A 265 5.02 10.84 10.42
N GLY A 266 4.76 10.40 11.65
CA GLY A 266 4.09 11.13 12.74
C GLY A 266 4.72 12.46 13.20
N ILE A 267 5.98 12.69 12.81
CA ILE A 267 6.71 13.96 13.04
C ILE A 267 7.00 14.75 11.75
N GLY A 268 6.57 14.22 10.59
CA GLY A 268 6.74 14.84 9.26
C GLY A 268 8.08 14.55 8.57
N ASN A 269 8.85 13.56 9.03
CA ASN A 269 10.10 13.14 8.39
C ASN A 269 9.87 12.05 7.33
N TYR A 270 9.07 12.40 6.31
CA TYR A 270 8.65 11.48 5.24
C TYR A 270 9.82 10.86 4.48
N LYS A 271 10.88 11.64 4.20
CA LYS A 271 12.05 11.14 3.46
C LYS A 271 12.73 9.97 4.18
N ARG A 272 12.88 10.03 5.51
CA ARG A 272 13.49 8.95 6.28
C ARG A 272 12.51 7.80 6.50
N SER A 273 11.23 8.11 6.70
CA SER A 273 10.15 7.12 6.80
C SER A 273 10.10 6.23 5.55
N LYS A 274 10.03 6.82 4.33
CA LYS A 274 10.04 6.09 3.05
C LYS A 274 11.18 5.07 2.94
N ARG A 275 12.40 5.45 3.34
CA ARG A 275 13.57 4.56 3.31
C ARG A 275 13.41 3.35 4.23
N LEU A 276 12.84 3.55 5.42
CA LEU A 276 12.62 2.46 6.37
C LEU A 276 11.44 1.58 5.96
N LEU A 277 10.38 2.16 5.39
CA LEU A 277 9.26 1.39 4.81
C LEU A 277 9.73 0.53 3.64
N LYS A 278 10.62 1.03 2.76
CA LYS A 278 11.25 0.22 1.71
C LYS A 278 12.04 -0.96 2.29
N LEU A 279 12.76 -0.75 3.40
CA LEU A 279 13.47 -1.83 4.10
C LEU A 279 12.51 -2.83 4.75
N TYR A 280 11.42 -2.35 5.34
CA TYR A 280 10.35 -3.16 5.92
C TYR A 280 9.70 -4.05 4.86
N ASN A 281 9.23 -3.48 3.75
CA ASN A 281 8.59 -4.21 2.65
C ASN A 281 9.51 -5.29 2.06
N ARG A 282 10.80 -4.98 1.86
CA ARG A 282 11.79 -5.94 1.37
C ARG A 282 11.97 -7.13 2.33
N LYS A 283 11.93 -6.89 3.64
CA LYS A 283 12.05 -7.96 4.64
C LYS A 283 10.76 -8.77 4.81
N LEU A 284 9.59 -8.18 4.50
CA LEU A 284 8.28 -8.83 4.61
C LEU A 284 8.02 -9.79 3.44
N ALA A 285 8.25 -9.36 2.20
CA ALA A 285 7.81 -10.09 1.00
C ALA A 285 8.93 -10.37 -0.04
N GLY A 286 10.21 -10.16 0.30
CA GLY A 286 11.35 -10.53 -0.55
C GLY A 286 11.70 -9.50 -1.64
N GLU A 287 12.45 -9.91 -2.67
CA GLU A 287 12.96 -9.00 -3.72
C GLU A 287 11.92 -8.57 -4.77
N GLU A 288 10.77 -9.24 -4.88
CA GLU A 288 9.75 -8.99 -5.93
C GLU A 288 8.86 -7.74 -5.69
N VAL A 289 9.04 -7.01 -4.58
CA VAL A 289 8.12 -5.93 -4.12
C VAL A 289 8.53 -4.52 -4.58
N GLU A 290 9.40 -4.39 -5.59
CA GLU A 290 9.93 -3.07 -5.98
C GLU A 290 8.88 -2.19 -6.68
N GLN A 291 7.92 -2.78 -7.41
CA GLN A 291 6.87 -2.02 -8.12
C GLN A 291 5.84 -1.42 -7.15
N GLN A 292 5.30 -2.22 -6.21
CA GLN A 292 4.34 -1.74 -5.20
C GLN A 292 4.96 -0.64 -4.33
N THR A 293 6.24 -0.80 -3.95
CA THR A 293 6.94 0.22 -3.16
C THR A 293 7.07 1.54 -3.93
N LYS A 294 7.39 1.50 -5.23
CA LYS A 294 7.44 2.70 -6.08
C LYS A 294 6.07 3.37 -6.22
N HIS A 295 5.01 2.59 -6.42
CA HIS A 295 3.65 3.12 -6.49
C HIS A 295 3.26 3.85 -5.19
N ASN A 296 3.47 3.22 -4.03
CA ASN A 296 3.18 3.82 -2.72
C ASN A 296 3.97 5.13 -2.49
N GLU A 297 5.21 5.22 -2.97
CA GLU A 297 6.00 6.46 -2.89
C GLU A 297 5.42 7.58 -3.77
N ILE A 298 4.94 7.25 -4.97
CA ILE A 298 4.27 8.20 -5.89
C ILE A 298 2.97 8.71 -5.26
N VAL A 299 2.14 7.81 -4.75
CA VAL A 299 0.88 8.16 -4.07
C VAL A 299 1.16 9.11 -2.89
N LEU A 300 2.12 8.77 -2.02
CA LEU A 300 2.48 9.63 -0.89
C LEU A 300 3.01 11.00 -1.35
N ASP A 301 3.87 11.06 -2.37
CA ASP A 301 4.37 12.34 -2.89
C ASP A 301 3.25 13.18 -3.52
N GLY A 302 2.25 12.54 -4.13
CA GLY A 302 1.01 13.16 -4.58
C GLY A 302 0.21 13.77 -3.43
N LEU A 303 -0.07 12.99 -2.38
CA LEU A 303 -0.77 13.46 -1.17
C LEU A 303 -0.03 14.63 -0.49
N LEU A 304 1.31 14.61 -0.51
CA LEU A 304 2.12 15.68 0.06
C LEU A 304 2.02 17.00 -0.73
N ARG A 305 1.80 16.94 -2.05
CA ARG A 305 1.68 18.10 -2.95
C ARG A 305 0.24 18.54 -3.19
N MET A 306 -0.74 17.71 -2.83
CA MET A 306 -2.16 18.00 -2.97
C MET A 306 -2.54 19.34 -2.32
N GLU A 307 -3.37 20.11 -3.01
CA GLU A 307 -3.98 21.34 -2.48
C GLU A 307 -5.01 21.04 -1.39
N GLU A 308 -5.27 22.01 -0.52
CA GLU A 308 -6.24 21.85 0.56
C GLU A 308 -7.67 21.79 0.00
N LYS A 309 -8.35 20.66 0.21
CA LYS A 309 -9.72 20.41 -0.27
C LYS A 309 -10.82 20.83 0.72
N PHE A 310 -10.46 21.11 1.96
CA PHE A 310 -11.44 21.38 3.03
C PHE A 310 -11.05 22.61 3.84
N ASP A 311 -12.06 23.38 4.25
CA ASP A 311 -11.93 24.32 5.35
C ASP A 311 -12.21 23.58 6.64
N ILE A 312 -11.40 23.80 7.67
CA ILE A 312 -11.48 23.08 8.94
C ILE A 312 -11.51 24.06 10.11
N ASN A 313 -12.30 23.75 11.13
CA ASN A 313 -12.41 24.58 12.33
C ASN A 313 -12.42 23.72 13.61
N ASN A 314 -11.58 24.09 14.58
CA ASN A 314 -11.52 23.43 15.88
C ASN A 314 -12.71 23.86 16.76
N LEU A 315 -13.46 22.90 17.30
CA LEU A 315 -14.70 23.22 18.00
C LEU A 315 -14.51 23.86 19.38
N SER A 316 -15.47 24.67 19.82
CA SER A 316 -15.40 25.37 21.10
C SER A 316 -15.46 24.44 22.31
N ILE A 317 -16.13 23.29 22.17
CA ILE A 317 -16.30 22.25 23.20
C ILE A 317 -15.01 21.54 23.60
N ASN A 318 -14.01 21.52 22.70
CA ASN A 318 -12.75 20.84 22.93
C ASN A 318 -12.07 21.39 24.19
N SER A 319 -11.47 20.48 24.93
CA SER A 319 -10.86 20.72 26.22
C SER A 319 -9.36 20.41 26.16
N LYS A 320 -8.73 20.17 27.29
CA LYS A 320 -7.33 19.70 27.35
C LYS A 320 -7.21 18.17 27.31
N TYR A 321 -8.34 17.49 27.16
CA TYR A 321 -8.50 16.04 27.18
C TYR A 321 -8.95 15.58 25.78
N SER A 322 -9.24 14.30 25.62
CA SER A 322 -9.77 13.78 24.35
C SER A 322 -11.27 14.05 24.19
N GLU A 323 -11.65 14.61 23.06
CA GLU A 323 -12.99 14.73 22.51
C GLU A 323 -13.00 14.16 21.09
N PHE A 324 -13.81 13.12 20.82
CA PHE A 324 -13.79 12.43 19.52
C PHE A 324 -15.10 11.66 19.24
N SER A 325 -15.18 11.02 18.08
CA SER A 325 -16.30 10.20 17.62
C SER A 325 -17.66 10.91 17.68
N PRO A 326 -17.79 12.08 17.01
CA PRO A 326 -19.10 12.70 16.81
C PRO A 326 -20.03 11.78 16.00
N MET A 327 -21.33 11.85 16.28
CA MET A 327 -22.39 11.19 15.53
C MET A 327 -23.69 12.01 15.59
N TYR A 328 -24.32 12.19 14.44
CA TYR A 328 -25.59 12.93 14.32
C TYR A 328 -26.68 12.27 15.16
N TYR A 329 -27.49 13.10 15.83
CA TYR A 329 -28.57 12.62 16.69
C TYR A 329 -29.77 13.57 16.65
N GLY A 330 -30.95 13.05 16.33
CA GLY A 330 -32.21 13.80 16.42
C GLY A 330 -32.31 15.06 15.52
N GLY A 331 -31.52 15.14 14.44
CA GLY A 331 -31.57 16.21 13.44
C GLY A 331 -30.71 17.44 13.75
N ASP A 332 -30.77 18.00 14.97
CA ASP A 332 -30.03 19.23 15.35
C ASP A 332 -28.97 19.03 16.44
N GLN A 333 -28.70 17.78 16.81
CA GLN A 333 -27.78 17.44 17.90
C GLN A 333 -26.66 16.52 17.44
N MET A 334 -25.57 16.56 18.21
CA MET A 334 -24.43 15.67 18.06
C MET A 334 -24.19 14.93 19.37
N VAL A 335 -23.96 13.62 19.29
CA VAL A 335 -23.42 12.82 20.39
C VAL A 335 -21.94 12.58 20.14
N TYR A 336 -21.11 12.70 21.18
CA TYR A 336 -19.67 12.51 21.07
C TYR A 336 -19.07 11.97 22.38
N ALA A 337 -17.87 11.39 22.31
CA ALA A 337 -17.13 10.91 23.47
C ALA A 337 -16.21 12.02 24.01
N SER A 338 -16.13 12.16 25.33
CA SER A 338 -15.23 13.13 25.96
C SER A 338 -14.65 12.60 27.28
N ALA A 339 -13.35 12.84 27.47
CA ALA A 339 -12.63 12.59 28.72
C ALA A 339 -12.65 13.82 29.65
N LYS A 340 -13.51 14.81 29.37
CA LYS A 340 -13.68 15.98 30.23
C LYS A 340 -14.19 15.58 31.60
N ASP A 341 -13.34 15.81 32.61
CA ASP A 341 -13.72 15.57 33.99
C ASP A 341 -14.90 16.45 34.40
N SER A 342 -15.96 15.79 34.84
CA SER A 342 -17.20 16.37 35.32
C SER A 342 -17.50 15.96 36.76
N SER A 343 -16.56 15.28 37.42
CA SER A 343 -16.64 14.88 38.82
C SER A 343 -16.24 16.04 39.73
N ILE A 344 -17.06 16.30 40.76
CA ILE A 344 -16.83 17.38 41.72
C ILE A 344 -15.88 16.93 42.85
N PHE A 345 -15.75 15.62 43.12
CA PHE A 345 -15.09 15.10 44.31
C PHE A 345 -13.84 14.26 44.03
N ASN A 346 -13.87 13.39 43.02
CA ASN A 346 -12.74 12.52 42.70
C ASN A 346 -12.76 12.12 41.22
N THR A 347 -11.71 12.49 40.50
CA THR A 347 -11.49 12.13 39.10
C THR A 347 -10.97 10.70 39.00
N ARG A 348 -11.73 9.81 38.38
CA ARG A 348 -11.22 8.47 38.07
C ARG A 348 -10.43 8.54 36.78
N ARG A 349 -9.13 8.24 36.86
CA ARG A 349 -8.23 8.26 35.71
C ARG A 349 -8.03 6.86 35.14
N TYR A 350 -8.15 6.76 33.83
CA TYR A 350 -7.71 5.60 33.07
C TYR A 350 -6.19 5.56 33.03
N LYS A 351 -5.59 4.39 33.21
CA LYS A 351 -4.17 4.26 33.47
C LYS A 351 -3.28 4.18 32.24
N TRP A 352 -3.86 3.94 31.07
CA TRP A 352 -3.14 3.93 29.80
C TRP A 352 -2.55 5.31 29.49
N ASN A 353 -3.41 6.33 29.43
CA ASN A 353 -3.08 7.71 29.05
C ASN A 353 -3.20 8.71 30.22
N ASN A 354 -3.57 8.25 31.42
CA ASN A 354 -3.75 9.06 32.62
C ASN A 354 -4.84 10.17 32.51
N GLN A 355 -5.74 10.04 31.54
CA GLN A 355 -6.93 10.90 31.38
C GLN A 355 -8.13 10.37 32.18
N PRO A 356 -9.18 11.17 32.43
CA PRO A 356 -10.45 10.67 32.96
C PRO A 356 -11.08 9.60 32.03
N TYR A 357 -11.96 8.76 32.58
CA TYR A 357 -12.74 7.84 31.75
C TYR A 357 -13.68 8.61 30.81
N LEU A 358 -13.87 8.06 29.61
CA LEU A 358 -14.72 8.64 28.57
C LEU A 358 -16.19 8.48 28.95
N ASP A 359 -16.94 9.56 28.81
CA ASP A 359 -18.40 9.60 28.89
C ASP A 359 -18.95 10.05 27.54
N LEU A 360 -20.18 9.64 27.21
CA LEU A 360 -20.92 10.22 26.09
C LEU A 360 -21.55 11.55 26.50
N PHE A 361 -21.45 12.53 25.62
CA PHE A 361 -22.07 13.86 25.72
C PHE A 361 -22.98 14.10 24.53
N VAL A 362 -23.97 14.97 24.71
CA VAL A 362 -24.83 15.50 23.64
C VAL A 362 -24.77 17.02 23.64
N ALA A 363 -24.67 17.60 22.46
CA ALA A 363 -24.66 19.04 22.25
C ALA A 363 -25.59 19.41 21.08
N LYS A 364 -26.11 20.65 21.08
CA LYS A 364 -26.79 21.19 19.91
C LYS A 364 -25.76 21.70 18.91
N VAL A 365 -26.02 21.51 17.62
CA VAL A 365 -25.19 22.04 16.55
C VAL A 365 -25.66 23.46 16.20
N ASN A 366 -24.72 24.35 15.91
CA ASN A 366 -25.00 25.64 15.30
C ASN A 366 -24.76 25.53 13.79
N ASP A 367 -25.83 25.54 12.99
CA ASP A 367 -25.75 25.25 11.54
C ASP A 367 -24.88 26.23 10.75
N GLU A 368 -24.77 27.48 11.21
CA GLU A 368 -23.94 28.51 10.56
C GLU A 368 -22.46 28.26 10.80
N THR A 369 -22.06 27.92 12.03
CA THR A 369 -20.64 27.78 12.40
C THR A 369 -20.16 26.33 12.51
N GLN A 370 -21.06 25.36 12.38
CA GLN A 370 -20.86 23.93 12.68
C GLN A 370 -20.40 23.64 14.12
N ASP A 371 -20.49 24.62 15.03
CA ASP A 371 -19.95 24.50 16.39
C ASP A 371 -20.97 23.91 17.37
N PHE A 372 -20.48 23.25 18.41
CA PHE A 372 -21.32 22.58 19.41
C PHE A 372 -21.61 23.52 20.58
N LYS A 373 -22.88 23.58 20.99
CA LYS A 373 -23.34 24.41 22.11
C LYS A 373 -24.08 23.58 23.15
N ASN A 374 -24.01 24.03 24.40
CA ASN A 374 -24.74 23.47 25.54
C ASN A 374 -24.50 21.97 25.73
N ALA A 375 -23.24 21.52 25.67
CA ALA A 375 -22.89 20.12 25.86
C ALA A 375 -23.28 19.62 27.27
N LEU A 376 -23.99 18.50 27.32
CA LEU A 376 -24.45 17.83 28.54
C LEU A 376 -24.07 16.35 28.48
N LYS A 377 -23.92 15.69 29.63
CA LYS A 377 -23.80 14.23 29.66
C LYS A 377 -25.04 13.60 29.02
N PHE A 378 -24.82 12.61 28.17
CA PHE A 378 -25.86 12.05 27.31
C PHE A 378 -26.96 11.33 28.09
N SER A 379 -26.62 10.32 28.90
CA SER A 379 -27.59 9.61 29.74
C SER A 379 -26.92 8.94 30.94
N LYS A 380 -27.56 9.01 32.11
CA LYS A 380 -27.07 8.34 33.33
C LYS A 380 -27.25 6.81 33.30
N LYS A 381 -28.11 6.30 32.41
CA LYS A 381 -28.30 4.85 32.18
C LYS A 381 -27.28 4.29 31.19
N ILE A 382 -26.73 5.16 30.33
CA ILE A 382 -25.73 4.80 29.33
C ILE A 382 -24.32 5.03 29.85
N ASN A 383 -24.03 6.19 30.44
CA ASN A 383 -22.71 6.44 30.98
C ASN A 383 -22.50 5.64 32.25
N THR A 384 -21.39 4.91 32.32
CA THR A 384 -21.01 4.14 33.49
C THR A 384 -19.86 4.84 34.20
N LYS A 385 -19.02 4.04 34.86
CA LYS A 385 -17.83 4.51 35.56
C LYS A 385 -16.56 4.15 34.77
N TYR A 386 -16.73 3.61 33.57
CA TYR A 386 -15.69 3.15 32.64
C TYR A 386 -15.95 3.82 31.27
N HIS A 387 -15.19 3.49 30.24
CA HIS A 387 -15.32 4.17 28.94
C HIS A 387 -16.63 3.81 28.25
N GLU A 388 -17.33 4.84 27.78
CA GLU A 388 -18.27 4.78 26.67
C GLU A 388 -17.80 5.69 25.54
N ALA A 389 -17.79 5.19 24.31
CA ALA A 389 -17.39 5.94 23.12
C ALA A 389 -18.06 5.36 21.86
N SER A 390 -17.96 6.11 20.75
CA SER A 390 -18.40 5.72 19.40
C SER A 390 -19.80 5.14 19.33
N VAL A 391 -20.75 5.97 18.90
CA VAL A 391 -22.16 5.61 18.82
C VAL A 391 -22.63 5.53 17.38
N ALA A 392 -23.59 4.65 17.11
CA ALA A 392 -24.39 4.63 15.90
C ALA A 392 -25.87 4.54 16.29
N PHE A 393 -26.74 5.20 15.53
CA PHE A 393 -28.19 5.20 15.76
C PHE A 393 -28.91 4.50 14.62
N SER A 394 -30.01 3.81 14.94
CA SER A 394 -30.95 3.38 13.91
C SER A 394 -31.58 4.59 13.21
N PRO A 395 -32.08 4.44 11.96
CA PRO A 395 -32.64 5.57 11.20
C PRO A 395 -33.80 6.27 11.93
N ASP A 396 -34.60 5.51 12.67
CA ASP A 396 -35.69 6.01 13.52
C ASP A 396 -35.22 6.66 14.84
N ASN A 397 -33.92 6.66 15.14
CA ASN A 397 -33.30 7.11 16.39
C ASN A 397 -33.84 6.40 17.66
N GLU A 398 -34.42 5.19 17.52
CA GLU A 398 -34.96 4.40 18.63
C GLU A 398 -33.99 3.36 19.18
N THR A 399 -32.95 2.99 18.42
CA THR A 399 -31.90 2.06 18.84
C THR A 399 -30.54 2.73 18.74
N MET A 400 -29.69 2.51 19.73
CA MET A 400 -28.28 2.89 19.69
C MET A 400 -27.39 1.67 19.80
N TYR A 401 -26.24 1.75 19.14
CA TYR A 401 -25.09 0.87 19.29
C TYR A 401 -23.92 1.71 19.77
N PHE A 402 -23.17 1.24 20.77
CA PHE A 402 -22.02 2.00 21.25
C PHE A 402 -20.95 1.12 21.86
N THR A 403 -19.72 1.61 21.89
CA THR A 403 -18.57 0.90 22.46
C THR A 403 -18.48 1.16 23.96
N ARG A 404 -18.28 0.10 24.75
CA ARG A 404 -18.07 0.20 26.20
C ARG A 404 -17.05 -0.83 26.67
N ASN A 405 -16.31 -0.53 27.75
CA ASN A 405 -15.55 -1.56 28.47
C ASN A 405 -16.44 -2.76 28.83
N ASN A 406 -15.89 -3.97 28.77
CA ASN A 406 -16.59 -5.19 29.18
C ASN A 406 -16.90 -5.16 30.69
N TYR A 407 -18.12 -4.71 31.02
CA TYR A 407 -18.54 -4.35 32.36
C TYR A 407 -20.00 -4.73 32.62
N GLY A 408 -20.21 -5.61 33.61
CA GLY A 408 -21.51 -5.85 34.24
C GLY A 408 -21.54 -5.24 35.65
N LYS A 409 -21.40 -6.08 36.68
CA LYS A 409 -21.19 -5.60 38.07
C LYS A 409 -19.71 -5.28 38.38
N LYS A 410 -18.79 -5.91 37.65
CA LYS A 410 -17.33 -5.75 37.73
C LYS A 410 -16.76 -5.83 36.31
N LEU A 411 -15.55 -5.31 36.11
CA LEU A 411 -14.80 -5.51 34.86
C LEU A 411 -14.56 -7.01 34.66
N LYS A 412 -14.95 -7.53 33.50
CA LYS A 412 -14.54 -8.87 33.06
C LYS A 412 -13.22 -8.78 32.33
N ARG A 413 -12.41 -9.83 32.42
CA ARG A 413 -11.08 -9.86 31.82
C ARG A 413 -10.80 -11.22 31.23
N ASP A 414 -10.01 -11.24 30.17
CA ASP A 414 -9.47 -12.47 29.59
C ASP A 414 -8.48 -13.16 30.55
N LYS A 415 -7.92 -14.28 30.10
CA LYS A 415 -6.88 -15.03 30.84
C LYS A 415 -5.60 -14.23 31.10
N ASN A 416 -5.32 -13.19 30.32
CA ASN A 416 -4.15 -12.33 30.48
C ASN A 416 -4.42 -11.11 31.39
N GLY A 417 -5.67 -10.92 31.83
CA GLY A 417 -6.07 -9.81 32.67
C GLY A 417 -6.43 -8.53 31.89
N ILE A 418 -6.60 -8.63 30.58
CA ILE A 418 -7.01 -7.56 29.67
C ILE A 418 -8.52 -7.39 29.76
N ASN A 419 -8.98 -6.14 29.86
CA ASN A 419 -10.41 -5.81 29.77
C ASN A 419 -10.70 -5.34 28.35
N HIS A 420 -11.31 -6.21 27.56
CA HIS A 420 -11.69 -5.90 26.18
C HIS A 420 -12.86 -4.92 26.10
N LEU A 421 -12.97 -4.25 24.95
CA LEU A 421 -14.13 -3.43 24.60
C LEU A 421 -15.23 -4.29 24.00
N LYS A 422 -16.48 -3.88 24.16
CA LYS A 422 -17.65 -4.55 23.59
C LYS A 422 -18.62 -3.54 23.02
N ILE A 423 -19.37 -3.97 22.01
CA ILE A 423 -20.53 -3.21 21.50
C ILE A 423 -21.76 -3.53 22.35
N TYR A 424 -22.45 -2.49 22.79
CA TYR A 424 -23.73 -2.60 23.49
C TYR A 424 -24.83 -1.98 22.67
N ARG A 425 -26.04 -2.54 22.78
CA ARG A 425 -27.27 -1.98 22.24
C ARG A 425 -28.11 -1.38 23.37
N SER A 426 -28.75 -0.24 23.14
CA SER A 426 -29.86 0.24 23.98
C SER A 426 -31.03 0.71 23.12
N ARG A 427 -32.25 0.54 23.63
CA ARG A 427 -33.49 0.99 22.99
C ARG A 427 -34.06 2.19 23.73
N LYS A 428 -34.72 3.06 22.99
CA LYS A 428 -35.42 4.23 23.51
C LYS A 428 -36.91 3.91 23.64
N VAL A 429 -37.47 4.11 24.83
CA VAL A 429 -38.89 3.91 25.09
C VAL A 429 -39.40 5.14 25.84
N ASN A 430 -40.48 5.76 25.34
CA ASN A 430 -41.06 6.99 25.89
C ASN A 430 -40.03 8.13 26.05
N GLY A 431 -39.09 8.26 25.11
CA GLY A 431 -38.06 9.29 25.13
C GLY A 431 -36.84 8.98 25.99
N GLU A 432 -36.83 7.88 26.76
CA GLU A 432 -35.70 7.48 27.60
C GLU A 432 -34.98 6.24 27.08
N TRP A 433 -33.66 6.27 27.14
CA TRP A 433 -32.83 5.09 26.87
C TRP A 433 -32.96 4.06 28.00
N LEU A 434 -33.08 2.79 27.63
CA LEU A 434 -33.10 1.66 28.55
C LEU A 434 -31.67 1.24 28.95
N GLU A 435 -31.58 0.31 29.90
CA GLU A 435 -30.31 -0.35 30.23
C GLU A 435 -29.75 -1.04 28.98
N ALA A 436 -28.45 -0.91 28.78
CA ALA A 436 -27.80 -1.43 27.58
C ALA A 436 -27.48 -2.94 27.71
N GLU A 437 -27.63 -3.67 26.61
CA GLU A 437 -27.39 -5.11 26.50
C GLU A 437 -26.22 -5.42 25.55
N GLU A 438 -25.45 -6.47 25.84
CA GLU A 438 -24.34 -6.91 24.98
C GLU A 438 -24.91 -7.51 23.67
N VAL A 439 -24.30 -7.20 22.52
CA VAL A 439 -24.64 -7.87 21.24
C VAL A 439 -24.05 -9.29 21.16
N SER A 440 -24.65 -10.14 20.32
CA SER A 440 -24.40 -11.60 20.31
C SER A 440 -22.99 -12.01 19.87
N PHE A 441 -22.32 -11.19 19.06
CA PHE A 441 -20.99 -11.48 18.51
C PHE A 441 -19.82 -10.95 19.35
N ASN A 442 -20.10 -10.35 20.51
CA ASN A 442 -19.07 -9.96 21.47
C ASN A 442 -18.38 -11.18 22.11
N SER A 443 -17.14 -10.98 22.58
CA SER A 443 -16.40 -11.97 23.36
C SER A 443 -15.67 -11.35 24.55
N ASP A 444 -15.31 -12.19 25.52
CA ASP A 444 -14.43 -11.80 26.62
C ASP A 444 -12.94 -11.92 26.23
N GLU A 445 -12.62 -12.52 25.07
CA GLU A 445 -11.26 -12.80 24.59
C GLU A 445 -10.76 -11.87 23.47
N TYR A 446 -11.66 -11.04 22.91
CA TYR A 446 -11.34 -10.06 21.88
C TYR A 446 -12.24 -8.84 22.05
N SER A 447 -11.84 -7.73 21.44
CA SER A 447 -12.54 -6.46 21.44
C SER A 447 -13.49 -6.33 20.23
N THR A 448 -14.64 -5.72 20.46
CA THR A 448 -15.51 -5.20 19.41
C THR A 448 -15.85 -3.74 19.72
N GLY A 449 -15.82 -2.89 18.71
CA GLY A 449 -16.04 -1.46 18.91
C GLY A 449 -16.29 -0.69 17.63
N HIS A 450 -16.42 0.63 17.79
CA HIS A 450 -16.61 1.60 16.70
C HIS A 450 -17.76 1.19 15.74
N PRO A 451 -18.99 1.02 16.25
CA PRO A 451 -20.11 0.63 15.41
C PRO A 451 -20.47 1.73 14.41
N ALA A 452 -20.83 1.34 13.19
CA ALA A 452 -21.43 2.17 12.16
C ALA A 452 -22.59 1.41 11.52
N LEU A 453 -23.76 2.03 11.44
CA LEU A 453 -24.96 1.41 10.91
C LEU A 453 -25.23 1.94 9.51
N SER A 454 -25.61 1.07 8.57
CA SER A 454 -26.06 1.46 7.24
C SER A 454 -27.28 2.39 7.33
N PRO A 455 -27.49 3.31 6.38
CA PRO A 455 -28.62 4.23 6.38
C PRO A 455 -30.00 3.54 6.38
N ASP A 456 -30.08 2.33 5.83
CA ASP A 456 -31.29 1.51 5.84
C ASP A 456 -31.47 0.69 7.14
N GLY A 457 -30.49 0.74 8.05
CA GLY A 457 -30.49 0.07 9.33
C GLY A 457 -30.24 -1.44 9.28
N LYS A 458 -29.94 -2.02 8.12
CA LYS A 458 -29.84 -3.48 7.94
C LYS A 458 -28.44 -4.05 8.10
N GLN A 459 -27.39 -3.23 8.07
CA GLN A 459 -26.01 -3.68 8.22
C GLN A 459 -25.30 -2.88 9.30
N LEU A 460 -24.66 -3.59 10.23
CA LEU A 460 -23.85 -3.00 11.28
C LEU A 460 -22.39 -3.35 11.04
N TYR A 461 -21.62 -2.33 10.67
CA TYR A 461 -20.17 -2.37 10.54
C TYR A 461 -19.54 -2.11 11.90
N PHE A 462 -18.42 -2.76 12.18
CA PHE A 462 -17.68 -2.58 13.43
C PHE A 462 -16.24 -3.05 13.31
N VAL A 463 -15.42 -2.68 14.28
CA VAL A 463 -13.99 -3.00 14.33
C VAL A 463 -13.74 -4.12 15.34
N SER A 464 -12.86 -5.06 15.01
CA SER A 464 -12.48 -6.15 15.91
C SER A 464 -11.07 -6.72 15.66
N ASP A 465 -10.44 -7.21 16.73
CA ASP A 465 -9.23 -8.05 16.76
C ASP A 465 -9.57 -9.54 16.90
N MET A 466 -10.79 -9.95 16.52
CA MET A 466 -11.24 -11.34 16.66
C MET A 466 -10.52 -12.31 15.72
N PRO A 467 -10.51 -13.62 16.04
CA PRO A 467 -9.92 -14.62 15.14
C PRO A 467 -10.48 -14.53 13.72
N GLY A 468 -9.58 -14.40 12.74
CA GLY A 468 -9.93 -14.19 11.34
C GLY A 468 -9.63 -12.78 10.81
N SER A 469 -9.22 -11.83 11.67
CA SER A 469 -8.67 -10.53 11.24
C SER A 469 -7.34 -10.68 10.51
N ILE A 470 -7.16 -9.92 9.43
CA ILE A 470 -5.94 -9.82 8.63
C ILE A 470 -4.85 -9.07 9.41
N GLY A 471 -5.23 -7.98 10.08
CA GLY A 471 -4.32 -7.09 10.79
C GLY A 471 -4.49 -7.05 12.31
N GLU A 472 -4.04 -5.95 12.90
CA GLU A 472 -4.20 -5.67 14.33
C GLU A 472 -5.67 -5.45 14.70
N THR A 473 -6.41 -4.73 13.85
CA THR A 473 -7.87 -4.62 13.93
C THR A 473 -8.46 -4.43 12.56
N ASP A 474 -9.56 -5.12 12.29
CA ASP A 474 -10.22 -5.12 10.98
C ASP A 474 -11.65 -4.61 11.10
N ILE A 475 -12.19 -4.12 9.98
CA ILE A 475 -13.62 -3.84 9.82
C ILE A 475 -14.35 -5.12 9.44
N PHE A 476 -15.40 -5.41 10.20
CA PHE A 476 -16.35 -6.50 9.99
C PHE A 476 -17.76 -5.96 9.82
N VAL A 477 -18.64 -6.76 9.21
CA VAL A 477 -20.05 -6.46 9.04
C VAL A 477 -20.93 -7.62 9.52
N VAL A 478 -22.07 -7.30 10.12
CA VAL A 478 -23.19 -8.22 10.37
C VAL A 478 -24.49 -7.66 9.81
N ASP A 479 -25.40 -8.54 9.42
CA ASP A 479 -26.77 -8.17 9.10
C ASP A 479 -27.58 -8.00 10.39
N VAL A 480 -28.36 -6.93 10.47
CA VAL A 480 -29.36 -6.68 11.52
C VAL A 480 -30.68 -7.24 11.02
N LEU A 481 -31.12 -8.34 11.63
CA LEU A 481 -32.33 -9.05 11.23
C LEU A 481 -33.60 -8.36 11.77
N GLU A 482 -34.76 -8.67 11.18
CA GLU A 482 -36.04 -8.04 11.55
C GLU A 482 -36.42 -8.21 13.04
N ASP A 483 -36.01 -9.32 13.66
CA ASP A 483 -36.21 -9.57 15.09
C ASP A 483 -35.19 -8.84 16.00
N GLY A 484 -34.26 -8.11 15.39
CA GLY A 484 -33.14 -7.43 16.03
C GLY A 484 -31.98 -8.35 16.40
N SER A 485 -31.94 -9.59 15.94
CA SER A 485 -30.74 -10.44 16.05
C SER A 485 -29.70 -10.11 14.97
N PHE A 486 -28.52 -10.70 15.07
CA PHE A 486 -27.40 -10.43 14.15
C PHE A 486 -26.96 -11.72 13.44
N SER A 487 -26.54 -11.60 12.18
CA SER A 487 -25.82 -12.67 11.48
C SER A 487 -24.45 -12.94 12.13
N SER A 488 -23.76 -13.98 11.64
CA SER A 488 -22.33 -14.15 11.92
C SER A 488 -21.52 -13.00 11.32
N PRO A 489 -20.46 -12.52 12.00
CA PRO A 489 -19.56 -11.50 11.46
C PRO A 489 -18.84 -11.94 10.18
N ARG A 490 -18.70 -11.01 9.24
CA ARG A 490 -17.94 -11.18 8.00
C ARG A 490 -16.85 -10.12 7.93
N ASN A 491 -15.61 -10.51 7.66
CA ASN A 491 -14.49 -9.60 7.44
C ASN A 491 -14.65 -8.91 6.07
N LEU A 492 -14.36 -7.62 5.96
CA LEU A 492 -14.47 -6.89 4.69
C LEU A 492 -13.36 -7.20 3.67
N GLY A 493 -12.39 -8.05 4.03
CA GLY A 493 -11.36 -8.55 3.12
C GLY A 493 -10.18 -7.59 2.93
N PRO A 494 -9.15 -8.03 2.17
CA PRO A 494 -7.86 -7.35 2.05
C PRO A 494 -7.89 -6.07 1.21
N GLU A 495 -9.00 -5.76 0.55
CA GLU A 495 -9.18 -4.50 -0.19
C GLU A 495 -9.43 -3.33 0.78
N ILE A 496 -10.11 -3.61 1.90
CA ILE A 496 -10.40 -2.64 2.96
C ILE A 496 -9.42 -2.79 4.12
N ASN A 497 -9.24 -4.02 4.59
CA ASN A 497 -8.43 -4.33 5.77
C ASN A 497 -6.97 -4.63 5.39
N THR A 498 -6.03 -4.15 6.19
CA THR A 498 -4.59 -4.33 5.99
C THR A 498 -4.01 -5.21 7.10
N GLU A 499 -2.70 -5.44 7.09
CA GLU A 499 -1.99 -6.08 8.21
C GLU A 499 -1.90 -5.19 9.47
N HIS A 500 -2.42 -3.96 9.43
CA HIS A 500 -2.37 -2.97 10.51
C HIS A 500 -3.76 -2.68 11.08
N LYS A 501 -4.12 -1.41 11.37
CA LYS A 501 -5.38 -1.06 12.02
C LYS A 501 -6.30 -0.33 11.08
N GLU A 502 -7.47 -0.90 10.85
CA GLU A 502 -8.64 -0.19 10.35
C GLU A 502 -9.60 0.11 11.50
N MET A 503 -9.99 1.38 11.64
CA MET A 503 -10.74 1.90 12.78
C MET A 503 -11.81 2.91 12.36
N PHE A 504 -12.78 3.16 13.24
CA PHE A 504 -13.79 4.21 13.11
C PHE A 504 -14.52 4.24 11.75
N PRO A 505 -15.18 3.13 11.34
CA PRO A 505 -16.00 3.15 10.15
C PRO A 505 -17.14 4.17 10.29
N PHE A 506 -17.55 4.74 9.17
CA PHE A 506 -18.77 5.53 9.00
C PHE A 506 -19.31 5.25 7.60
N ILE A 507 -20.59 4.94 7.46
CA ILE A 507 -21.18 4.59 6.16
C ILE A 507 -22.41 5.45 5.89
N ASN A 508 -22.54 5.90 4.65
CA ASN A 508 -23.72 6.55 4.12
C ASN A 508 -24.19 5.83 2.84
N ASP A 509 -25.14 6.40 2.09
CA ASP A 509 -25.71 5.77 0.89
C ASP A 509 -24.75 5.69 -0.30
N LYS A 510 -23.55 6.29 -0.19
CA LYS A 510 -22.60 6.42 -1.30
C LYS A 510 -21.26 5.76 -1.00
N LYS A 511 -20.76 5.93 0.22
CA LYS A 511 -19.38 5.63 0.60
C LYS A 511 -19.28 5.06 2.01
N LEU A 512 -18.30 4.19 2.20
CA LEU A 512 -17.74 3.83 3.49
C LEU A 512 -16.49 4.68 3.73
N TYR A 513 -16.45 5.33 4.88
CA TYR A 513 -15.30 6.05 5.42
C TYR A 513 -14.71 5.25 6.56
N PHE A 514 -13.40 5.25 6.69
CA PHE A 514 -12.71 4.64 7.83
C PHE A 514 -11.34 5.28 8.03
N SER A 515 -10.71 5.00 9.17
CA SER A 515 -9.36 5.49 9.49
C SER A 515 -8.39 4.32 9.49
N SER A 516 -7.19 4.50 8.93
CA SER A 516 -6.20 3.42 8.82
C SER A 516 -4.77 3.92 9.04
N ASP A 517 -3.92 3.07 9.65
CA ASP A 517 -2.47 3.24 9.68
C ASP A 517 -1.70 2.27 8.74
N GLY A 518 -2.39 1.38 8.03
CA GLY A 518 -1.79 0.47 7.04
C GLY A 518 -1.82 0.99 5.60
N HIS A 519 -2.93 1.60 5.17
CA HIS A 519 -3.03 2.26 3.86
C HIS A 519 -2.06 3.45 3.72
N VAL A 520 -1.65 3.77 2.49
CA VAL A 520 -0.72 4.89 2.22
C VAL A 520 -1.39 6.22 2.57
N GLY A 521 -0.88 6.89 3.60
CA GLY A 521 -1.42 8.17 4.08
C GLY A 521 -0.34 9.17 4.55
N LEU A 522 -0.73 10.20 5.30
CA LEU A 522 0.11 11.31 5.72
C LEU A 522 0.59 11.22 7.18
N GLY A 523 -0.12 10.50 8.06
CA GLY A 523 0.06 10.58 9.51
C GLY A 523 0.06 9.25 10.23
N GLY A 524 -0.48 9.25 11.45
CA GLY A 524 -0.63 8.07 12.27
C GLY A 524 -1.76 7.20 11.71
N LEU A 525 -2.98 7.45 12.17
CA LEU A 525 -4.21 7.12 11.43
C LEU A 525 -4.52 8.21 10.41
N ASP A 526 -4.91 7.82 9.20
CA ASP A 526 -5.43 8.70 8.16
C ASP A 526 -6.84 8.26 7.76
N VAL A 527 -7.71 9.19 7.37
CA VAL A 527 -9.07 8.93 6.87
C VAL A 527 -9.05 8.52 5.39
N PHE A 528 -9.71 7.41 5.09
CA PHE A 528 -9.93 6.88 3.76
C PHE A 528 -11.41 6.78 3.45
N GLU A 529 -11.73 6.80 2.17
CA GLU A 529 -13.06 6.60 1.63
C GLU A 529 -13.05 5.51 0.56
N VAL A 530 -14.16 4.82 0.44
CA VAL A 530 -14.40 3.83 -0.61
C VAL A 530 -15.85 3.90 -1.03
N ALA A 531 -16.08 4.15 -2.32
CA ALA A 531 -17.40 4.04 -2.92
C ALA A 531 -17.77 2.56 -3.08
N PHE A 532 -19.07 2.26 -3.13
CA PHE A 532 -19.53 0.91 -3.36
C PHE A 532 -20.64 0.89 -4.41
N ASP A 533 -20.69 -0.20 -5.16
CA ASP A 533 -21.69 -0.50 -6.18
C ASP A 533 -22.39 -1.82 -5.84
N ASP A 534 -23.68 -1.91 -6.12
CA ASP A 534 -24.49 -3.09 -5.77
C ASP A 534 -24.09 -4.36 -6.55
N GLU A 535 -23.47 -4.22 -7.73
CA GLU A 535 -23.01 -5.34 -8.57
C GLU A 535 -21.55 -5.71 -8.30
N VAL A 536 -20.68 -4.70 -8.15
CA VAL A 536 -19.22 -4.89 -8.07
C VAL A 536 -18.69 -4.93 -6.62
N GLY A 537 -19.43 -4.37 -5.66
CA GLY A 537 -18.99 -4.26 -4.26
C GLY A 537 -18.18 -2.99 -3.99
N PHE A 538 -17.22 -3.04 -3.08
CA PHE A 538 -16.35 -1.90 -2.78
C PHE A 538 -15.40 -1.63 -3.94
N LEU A 539 -15.24 -0.34 -4.27
CA LEU A 539 -14.31 0.13 -5.29
C LEU A 539 -12.93 0.41 -4.67
N GLU A 540 -12.11 1.20 -5.36
CA GLU A 540 -10.78 1.60 -4.88
C GLU A 540 -10.85 2.44 -3.59
N VAL A 541 -10.03 2.07 -2.60
CA VAL A 541 -9.83 2.86 -1.38
C VAL A 541 -8.99 4.09 -1.68
N ARG A 542 -9.50 5.28 -1.33
CA ARG A 542 -8.86 6.56 -1.59
C ARG A 542 -8.62 7.32 -0.30
N ASN A 543 -7.44 7.93 -0.17
CA ASN A 543 -7.14 8.81 0.95
C ASN A 543 -7.91 10.13 0.77
N VAL A 544 -8.65 10.58 1.81
CA VAL A 544 -9.47 11.80 1.75
C VAL A 544 -8.65 13.07 1.50
N GLY A 545 -7.36 13.05 1.84
CA GLY A 545 -6.42 14.12 1.56
C GLY A 545 -6.45 15.26 2.58
N LYS A 546 -5.75 16.36 2.26
CA LYS A 546 -5.54 17.48 3.18
C LYS A 546 -6.69 18.50 3.11
N PRO A 547 -6.97 19.23 4.21
CA PRO A 547 -6.35 19.15 5.54
C PRO A 547 -7.10 18.24 6.53
N VAL A 548 -8.00 17.36 6.05
CA VAL A 548 -8.61 16.32 6.90
C VAL A 548 -7.53 15.36 7.38
N ASN A 549 -6.68 14.88 6.47
CA ASN A 549 -5.49 14.12 6.83
C ASN A 549 -4.28 15.04 7.02
N SER A 550 -3.48 14.69 8.02
CA SER A 550 -2.36 15.44 8.53
C SER A 550 -1.20 14.49 8.85
N LYS A 551 -0.14 14.99 9.47
CA LYS A 551 0.96 14.13 9.95
C LYS A 551 0.65 13.43 11.29
N LYS A 552 -0.57 13.57 11.80
CA LYS A 552 -1.01 13.11 13.13
C LYS A 552 -2.10 12.07 12.97
N ASP A 553 -2.78 11.67 14.05
CA ASP A 553 -3.94 10.79 13.93
C ASP A 553 -5.14 11.61 13.48
N ASP A 554 -5.82 11.14 12.45
CA ASP A 554 -7.02 11.75 11.87
C ASP A 554 -8.07 10.66 11.71
N PHE A 555 -9.17 10.77 12.45
CA PHE A 555 -10.09 9.66 12.62
C PHE A 555 -11.51 10.06 12.99
N SER A 556 -12.43 9.09 13.04
CA SER A 556 -13.85 9.30 13.39
C SER A 556 -14.57 10.32 12.50
N PHE A 557 -14.30 10.20 11.20
CA PHE A 557 -14.88 11.05 10.17
C PHE A 557 -16.36 10.73 9.96
N ILE A 558 -17.20 11.76 9.96
CA ILE A 558 -18.60 11.71 9.56
C ILE A 558 -18.87 12.85 8.59
N VAL A 559 -19.70 12.61 7.58
CA VAL A 559 -20.03 13.61 6.56
C VAL A 559 -21.52 13.54 6.20
N ASP A 560 -22.08 14.71 5.97
CA ASP A 560 -23.33 14.88 5.24
C ASP A 560 -22.98 15.21 3.78
N GLU A 561 -23.25 14.25 2.90
CA GLU A 561 -22.94 14.32 1.47
C GLU A 561 -23.76 15.38 0.73
N GLU A 562 -24.93 15.76 1.24
CA GLU A 562 -25.77 16.78 0.60
C GLU A 562 -25.22 18.17 0.90
N THR A 563 -24.83 18.40 2.15
CA THR A 563 -24.32 19.72 2.57
C THR A 563 -22.81 19.86 2.41
N GLN A 564 -22.09 18.77 2.12
CA GLN A 564 -20.63 18.70 2.03
C GLN A 564 -19.95 19.25 3.29
N LYS A 565 -20.57 18.96 4.43
CA LYS A 565 -20.14 19.37 5.77
C LYS A 565 -20.02 18.13 6.65
N GLY A 566 -19.07 18.18 7.58
CA GLY A 566 -18.90 17.06 8.48
C GLY A 566 -17.98 17.36 9.65
N TYR A 567 -17.55 16.29 10.30
CA TYR A 567 -16.71 16.33 11.48
C TYR A 567 -15.71 15.18 11.47
N PHE A 568 -14.58 15.37 12.12
CA PHE A 568 -13.62 14.32 12.43
C PHE A 568 -12.84 14.71 13.70
N ALA A 569 -12.03 13.80 14.22
CA ALA A 569 -11.17 14.02 15.37
C ALA A 569 -9.69 13.92 14.99
N SER A 570 -8.84 14.68 15.68
CA SER A 570 -7.40 14.64 15.44
C SER A 570 -6.60 15.14 16.65
N ASN A 571 -5.40 14.60 16.81
CA ASN A 571 -4.38 15.09 17.75
C ASN A 571 -3.35 16.02 17.08
N ARG A 572 -3.76 16.70 15.99
CA ARG A 572 -2.96 17.70 15.28
C ARG A 572 -2.56 18.89 16.14
N SER A 573 -1.40 19.47 15.80
CA SER A 573 -0.96 20.74 16.37
C SER A 573 -1.94 21.88 16.04
N GLY A 574 -2.20 22.75 17.01
CA GLY A 574 -3.17 23.85 16.88
C GLY A 574 -4.53 23.55 17.52
N GLY A 575 -4.76 22.31 17.95
CA GLY A 575 -5.84 21.94 18.87
C GLY A 575 -5.63 22.44 20.31
N LYS A 576 -6.65 22.23 21.14
CA LYS A 576 -6.71 22.51 22.57
C LYS A 576 -6.30 21.31 23.43
N GLY A 577 -6.58 20.09 22.97
CA GLY A 577 -6.51 18.86 23.75
C GLY A 577 -5.58 17.79 23.22
N ASP A 578 -5.85 16.56 23.65
CA ASP A 578 -5.17 15.36 23.14
C ASP A 578 -5.78 15.02 21.78
N ASP A 579 -7.01 14.50 21.77
CA ASP A 579 -7.85 14.43 20.57
C ASP A 579 -8.89 15.55 20.61
N ASP A 580 -9.04 16.26 19.50
CA ASP A 580 -10.00 17.34 19.35
C ASP A 580 -10.96 17.06 18.19
N ILE A 581 -12.22 17.46 18.34
CA ILE A 581 -13.18 17.44 17.22
C ILE A 581 -12.99 18.70 16.36
N TYR A 582 -12.93 18.49 15.05
CA TYR A 582 -12.91 19.53 14.03
C TYR A 582 -14.16 19.40 13.17
N SER A 583 -14.82 20.52 12.87
CA SER A 583 -15.76 20.59 11.76
C SER A 583 -15.00 20.84 10.47
N PHE A 584 -15.53 20.32 9.35
CA PHE A 584 -15.03 20.67 8.03
C PHE A 584 -16.14 21.02 7.05
N LYS A 585 -15.76 21.72 5.99
CA LYS A 585 -16.58 21.93 4.79
C LYS A 585 -15.71 21.74 3.55
N THR A 586 -16.20 21.00 2.57
CA THR A 586 -15.48 20.82 1.31
C THR A 586 -15.40 22.14 0.53
N LEU A 587 -14.20 22.52 0.07
CA LEU A 587 -13.91 23.74 -0.70
C LEU A 587 -14.14 23.56 -2.20
N GLN A 588 -13.88 22.36 -2.70
CA GLN A 588 -14.19 21.94 -4.06
C GLN A 588 -15.34 20.94 -3.98
N ILE A 589 -16.46 21.23 -4.63
CA ILE A 589 -17.49 20.21 -4.81
C ILE A 589 -16.86 19.16 -5.72
N GLU A 590 -16.44 18.03 -5.14
CA GLU A 590 -16.15 16.86 -5.96
C GLU A 590 -17.49 16.48 -6.60
N GLU A 591 -17.65 16.84 -7.87
CA GLU A 591 -18.61 16.14 -8.71
C GLU A 591 -18.16 14.68 -8.67
N ILE A 592 -18.87 13.86 -7.90
CA ILE A 592 -18.74 12.41 -7.97
C ILE A 592 -18.83 12.09 -9.46
N PRO A 593 -17.80 11.50 -10.09
CA PRO A 593 -17.86 11.20 -11.49
C PRO A 593 -19.11 10.36 -11.75
N THR A 594 -20.13 10.96 -12.34
CA THR A 594 -21.36 10.25 -12.72
C THR A 594 -21.11 9.31 -13.90
N SER A 595 -19.88 9.25 -14.40
CA SER A 595 -19.50 8.66 -15.66
C SER A 595 -18.08 8.11 -15.57
N ILE A 596 -17.90 6.82 -15.88
CA ILE A 596 -16.57 6.21 -16.06
C ILE A 596 -15.96 6.51 -17.44
N ASN A 597 -16.54 7.45 -18.19
CA ASN A 597 -16.08 7.73 -19.54
C ASN A 597 -14.66 8.27 -19.51
N ALA A 598 -13.81 7.62 -20.29
CA ALA A 598 -12.42 8.05 -20.41
C ALA A 598 -11.94 7.91 -21.84
N ILE A 599 -10.94 8.71 -22.19
CA ILE A 599 -10.12 8.49 -23.38
C ILE A 599 -8.71 8.19 -22.91
N SER A 600 -8.22 6.99 -23.22
CA SER A 600 -6.86 6.54 -22.91
C SER A 600 -6.11 6.17 -24.17
N GLY A 601 -4.79 6.05 -24.09
CA GLY A 601 -4.00 5.54 -25.20
C GLY A 601 -2.51 5.59 -24.93
N ILE A 602 -1.75 5.10 -25.90
CA ILE A 602 -0.28 5.13 -25.88
C ILE A 602 0.26 6.03 -26.98
N VAL A 603 1.29 6.82 -26.67
CA VAL A 603 2.04 7.61 -27.63
C VAL A 603 3.36 6.91 -27.95
N THR A 604 3.61 6.68 -29.23
CA THR A 604 4.78 5.96 -29.75
C THR A 604 5.47 6.73 -30.86
N GLU A 605 6.72 6.41 -31.13
CA GLU A 605 7.41 6.85 -32.35
C GLU A 605 6.98 6.00 -33.54
N LEU A 606 6.64 6.65 -34.65
CA LEU A 606 6.01 6.00 -35.81
C LEU A 606 6.88 4.91 -36.48
N ILE A 607 8.20 5.10 -36.53
CA ILE A 607 9.13 4.21 -37.22
C ILE A 607 9.68 3.15 -36.27
N THR A 608 10.19 3.55 -35.11
CA THR A 608 10.84 2.62 -34.18
C THR A 608 9.84 1.87 -33.31
N GLY A 609 8.63 2.41 -33.14
CA GLY A 609 7.66 1.92 -32.17
C GLY A 609 8.06 2.21 -30.72
N ASP A 610 9.10 3.02 -30.50
CA ASP A 610 9.57 3.35 -29.17
C ASP A 610 8.49 4.14 -28.41
N LEU A 611 8.31 3.80 -27.14
CA LEU A 611 7.39 4.50 -26.24
C LEU A 611 7.83 5.95 -26.07
N MET A 612 6.87 6.86 -25.99
CA MET A 612 7.13 8.29 -26.07
C MET A 612 6.77 9.01 -24.77
N PRO A 613 7.63 8.97 -23.72
CA PRO A 613 7.36 9.61 -22.44
C PRO A 613 7.53 11.13 -22.49
N ASN A 614 6.77 11.89 -21.71
CA ASN A 614 6.75 13.36 -21.72
C ASN A 614 6.34 13.97 -23.08
N ALA A 615 5.40 13.35 -23.79
CA ALA A 615 4.67 13.97 -24.89
C ALA A 615 3.46 14.71 -24.31
N LEU A 616 3.23 15.97 -24.71
CA LEU A 616 2.08 16.74 -24.23
C LEU A 616 0.85 16.36 -25.05
N VAL A 617 -0.19 15.85 -24.39
CA VAL A 617 -1.50 15.54 -24.97
C VAL A 617 -2.50 16.56 -24.43
N GLU A 618 -3.17 17.28 -25.32
CA GLU A 618 -4.24 18.23 -24.99
C GLU A 618 -5.59 17.65 -25.43
N LEU A 619 -6.58 17.69 -24.54
CA LEU A 619 -7.97 17.35 -24.83
C LEU A 619 -8.77 18.62 -25.12
N LEU A 620 -9.38 18.70 -26.29
CA LEU A 620 -10.14 19.84 -26.78
C LEU A 620 -11.60 19.45 -27.05
N ASP A 621 -12.51 20.41 -26.97
CA ASP A 621 -13.90 20.25 -27.40
C ASP A 621 -14.07 20.36 -28.93
N GLU A 622 -15.30 20.18 -29.43
CA GLU A 622 -15.65 20.32 -30.85
C GLU A 622 -15.35 21.71 -31.45
N ASN A 623 -15.18 22.73 -30.61
CA ASN A 623 -14.85 24.10 -31.01
C ASN A 623 -13.34 24.39 -30.88
N ASN A 624 -12.51 23.37 -30.62
CA ASN A 624 -11.07 23.46 -30.36
C ASN A 624 -10.70 24.28 -29.10
N ILE A 625 -11.63 24.40 -28.14
CA ILE A 625 -11.35 24.98 -26.83
C ILE A 625 -10.71 23.90 -25.96
N LYS A 626 -9.59 24.24 -25.31
CA LYS A 626 -8.87 23.31 -24.44
C LYS A 626 -9.64 23.06 -23.14
N LEU A 627 -9.86 21.78 -22.86
CA LEU A 627 -10.55 21.29 -21.66
C LEU A 627 -9.55 20.81 -20.60
N LYS A 628 -8.63 19.90 -21.00
CA LYS A 628 -7.62 19.27 -20.13
C LYS A 628 -6.30 19.11 -20.90
N GLU A 629 -5.19 18.91 -20.19
CA GLU A 629 -3.89 18.54 -20.78
C GLU A 629 -3.08 17.67 -19.82
N MET A 630 -2.20 16.83 -20.35
CA MET A 630 -1.25 16.05 -19.55
C MET A 630 -0.01 15.66 -20.36
N GLU A 631 1.05 15.27 -19.67
CA GLU A 631 2.22 14.63 -20.29
C GLU A 631 2.13 13.11 -20.16
N THR A 632 2.55 12.38 -21.20
CA THR A 632 2.59 10.92 -21.17
C THR A 632 3.60 10.38 -20.15
N ASP A 633 3.28 9.24 -19.54
CA ASP A 633 4.14 8.56 -18.56
C ASP A 633 5.39 7.91 -19.19
N GLU A 634 6.23 7.25 -18.37
CA GLU A 634 7.45 6.54 -18.83
C GLU A 634 7.19 5.46 -19.90
N ASN A 635 5.96 4.94 -19.97
CA ASN A 635 5.52 3.96 -20.96
C ASN A 635 4.78 4.61 -22.14
N GLY A 636 4.70 5.95 -22.20
CA GLY A 636 3.99 6.68 -23.24
C GLY A 636 2.47 6.73 -23.05
N ASN A 637 1.93 6.28 -21.91
CA ASN A 637 0.48 6.24 -21.69
C ASN A 637 -0.08 7.61 -21.31
N PHE A 638 -1.34 7.84 -21.66
CA PHE A 638 -2.17 8.95 -21.18
C PHE A 638 -3.60 8.48 -20.89
N ILE A 639 -4.31 9.20 -20.03
CA ILE A 639 -5.73 8.98 -19.76
C ILE A 639 -6.43 10.28 -19.35
N PHE A 640 -7.56 10.57 -19.98
CA PHE A 640 -8.50 11.62 -19.56
C PHE A 640 -9.78 10.98 -19.05
N GLU A 641 -10.01 11.06 -17.75
CA GLU A 641 -11.21 10.53 -17.08
C GLU A 641 -12.27 11.62 -16.93
N ASP A 642 -13.46 11.24 -16.42
CA ASP A 642 -14.60 12.11 -16.13
C ASP A 642 -15.10 12.87 -17.37
N LEU A 643 -15.33 12.15 -18.48
CA LEU A 643 -15.83 12.73 -19.73
C LEU A 643 -17.36 12.63 -19.85
N ASP A 644 -17.95 13.58 -20.58
CA ASP A 644 -19.38 13.59 -20.86
C ASP A 644 -19.75 12.41 -21.78
N ALA A 645 -20.96 11.88 -21.65
CA ALA A 645 -21.49 10.87 -22.57
C ALA A 645 -21.96 11.50 -23.88
N ASP A 646 -21.88 10.74 -24.97
CA ASP A 646 -22.28 11.13 -26.33
C ASP A 646 -21.59 12.41 -26.84
N THR A 647 -20.37 12.67 -26.34
CA THR A 647 -19.60 13.88 -26.64
C THR A 647 -18.38 13.56 -27.52
N ARG A 648 -18.07 14.47 -28.44
CA ARG A 648 -16.88 14.40 -29.30
C ARG A 648 -15.76 15.26 -28.75
N TYR A 649 -14.56 14.70 -28.79
CA TYR A 649 -13.33 15.32 -28.34
C TYR A 649 -12.27 15.29 -29.43
N VAL A 650 -11.35 16.24 -29.36
CA VAL A 650 -10.15 16.29 -30.21
C VAL A 650 -8.92 16.17 -29.32
N LEU A 651 -8.08 15.18 -29.57
CA LEU A 651 -6.78 15.03 -28.94
C LEU A 651 -5.72 15.67 -29.82
N ARG A 652 -4.95 16.61 -29.27
CA ARG A 652 -3.78 17.20 -29.92
C ARG A 652 -2.52 16.79 -29.17
N THR A 653 -1.62 16.09 -29.83
CA THR A 653 -0.37 15.61 -29.23
C THR A 653 0.83 16.35 -29.81
N THR A 654 1.67 16.91 -28.95
CA THR A 654 2.83 17.70 -29.34
C THR A 654 4.09 17.22 -28.61
N LYS A 655 5.23 17.23 -29.32
CA LYS A 655 6.52 16.91 -28.72
C LYS A 655 7.68 17.48 -29.55
N GLY A 656 8.13 18.68 -29.21
CA GLY A 656 9.40 19.27 -29.68
C GLY A 656 9.91 18.85 -31.07
N SER A 657 10.76 17.83 -31.13
CA SER A 657 11.38 17.32 -32.37
C SER A 657 10.50 16.36 -33.20
N TYR A 658 9.19 16.41 -33.06
CA TYR A 658 8.19 15.59 -33.77
C TYR A 658 7.13 16.48 -34.41
N PHE A 659 6.47 15.98 -35.46
CA PHE A 659 5.26 16.61 -35.99
C PHE A 659 4.10 16.44 -34.99
N ASP A 660 3.27 17.48 -34.86
CA ASP A 660 2.05 17.41 -34.06
C ASP A 660 1.06 16.42 -34.68
N ASP A 661 0.35 15.65 -33.85
CA ASP A 661 -0.72 14.73 -34.29
C ASP A 661 -2.07 15.20 -33.72
N THR A 662 -3.15 14.98 -34.47
CA THR A 662 -4.50 15.34 -34.04
C THR A 662 -5.45 14.18 -34.33
N ARG A 663 -6.22 13.76 -33.33
CA ARG A 663 -7.19 12.65 -33.41
C ARG A 663 -8.54 13.08 -32.88
N GLU A 664 -9.60 12.53 -33.46
CA GLU A 664 -10.96 12.68 -32.94
C GLU A 664 -11.36 11.41 -32.19
N ALA A 665 -12.08 11.59 -31.09
CA ALA A 665 -12.63 10.52 -30.28
C ALA A 665 -14.05 10.90 -29.83
N ALA A 666 -14.90 9.92 -29.59
CA ALA A 666 -16.23 10.14 -29.05
C ALA A 666 -16.52 9.10 -27.97
N THR A 667 -16.96 9.57 -26.82
CA THR A 667 -17.36 8.73 -25.69
C THR A 667 -18.85 8.43 -25.75
N LYS A 668 -19.25 7.21 -25.39
CA LYS A 668 -20.63 6.87 -25.02
C LYS A 668 -20.73 6.70 -23.51
N GLU A 669 -21.95 6.49 -23.02
CA GLU A 669 -22.20 6.21 -21.61
C GLU A 669 -21.42 4.98 -21.11
N ASN A 670 -20.63 5.20 -20.06
CA ASN A 670 -19.76 4.24 -19.37
C ASN A 670 -18.73 3.54 -20.27
N GLU A 671 -18.04 4.31 -21.14
CA GLU A 671 -17.08 3.77 -22.11
C GLU A 671 -15.67 4.34 -21.94
N ILE A 672 -14.66 3.45 -21.99
CA ILE A 672 -13.26 3.83 -22.13
C ILE A 672 -12.86 3.67 -23.61
N VAL A 673 -12.52 4.77 -24.24
CA VAL A 673 -12.12 4.83 -25.66
C VAL A 673 -10.61 4.83 -25.74
N ASN A 674 -10.03 3.84 -26.44
CA ASN A 674 -8.60 3.76 -26.68
C ASN A 674 -8.19 4.48 -27.98
N VAL A 675 -7.26 5.43 -27.88
CA VAL A 675 -6.77 6.24 -29.00
C VAL A 675 -5.24 6.28 -28.96
N ASP A 676 -4.61 5.39 -29.70
CA ASP A 676 -3.15 5.35 -29.80
C ASP A 676 -2.65 6.40 -30.81
N VAL A 677 -1.53 7.04 -30.46
CA VAL A 677 -0.90 8.09 -31.26
C VAL A 677 0.50 7.65 -31.66
N SER A 678 0.81 7.71 -32.95
CA SER A 678 2.16 7.44 -33.46
C SER A 678 2.75 8.70 -34.09
N MET A 679 3.74 9.29 -33.43
CA MET A 679 4.35 10.56 -33.81
C MET A 679 5.58 10.35 -34.71
N ARG A 680 5.70 11.18 -35.75
CA ARG A 680 6.83 11.14 -36.70
C ARG A 680 7.89 12.19 -36.36
N LYS A 681 9.16 11.80 -36.34
CA LYS A 681 10.28 12.71 -36.03
C LYS A 681 10.49 13.80 -37.08
N LEU A 682 10.65 15.03 -36.63
CA LEU A 682 10.88 16.22 -37.44
C LEU A 682 12.33 16.31 -37.98
N ASN A 683 13.30 15.86 -37.18
CA ASN A 683 14.75 16.02 -37.47
C ASN A 683 15.28 15.18 -38.63
N ASP A 684 14.53 14.19 -39.13
CA ASP A 684 14.99 13.35 -40.24
C ASP A 684 14.87 14.06 -41.60
N MET A 685 14.12 15.18 -41.66
CA MET A 685 13.90 15.98 -42.89
C MET A 685 14.31 17.45 -42.79
N ILE A 686 14.75 17.95 -41.63
CA ILE A 686 15.14 19.36 -41.44
C ILE A 686 16.59 19.46 -40.94
N ALA A 687 17.43 20.18 -41.69
CA ALA A 687 18.80 20.52 -41.30
C ALA A 687 18.85 21.98 -40.80
N VAL A 688 19.65 22.24 -39.77
CA VAL A 688 19.95 23.60 -39.31
C VAL A 688 21.39 23.93 -39.71
N GLU A 689 21.55 24.81 -40.69
CA GLU A 689 22.84 25.31 -41.16
C GLU A 689 22.91 26.82 -40.87
N ASP A 690 23.93 27.26 -40.12
CA ASP A 690 24.15 28.68 -39.77
C ASP A 690 22.93 29.38 -39.14
N GLY A 691 22.11 28.65 -38.37
CA GLY A 691 20.90 29.17 -37.71
C GLY A 691 19.68 29.27 -38.62
N ILE A 692 19.77 28.82 -39.88
CA ILE A 692 18.69 28.78 -40.86
C ILE A 692 18.16 27.34 -40.93
N LYS A 693 16.85 27.16 -40.72
CA LYS A 693 16.16 25.87 -40.89
C LYS A 693 15.95 25.61 -42.39
N LYS A 694 16.53 24.54 -42.91
CA LYS A 694 16.39 24.10 -44.31
C LYS A 694 15.83 22.69 -44.37
N LEU A 695 15.05 22.38 -45.39
CA LEU A 695 14.63 21.00 -45.64
C LEU A 695 15.77 20.21 -46.27
N LYS A 696 16.04 19.03 -45.72
CA LYS A 696 17.01 18.07 -46.24
C LYS A 696 16.39 17.33 -47.42
N THR A 697 16.42 17.95 -48.59
CA THR A 697 16.00 17.34 -49.85
C THR A 697 17.22 16.89 -50.64
N GLU A 698 17.11 15.77 -51.35
CA GLU A 698 18.08 15.45 -52.41
C GLU A 698 18.05 16.54 -53.49
N MET A 699 19.17 16.78 -54.16
CA MET A 699 19.28 17.88 -55.12
C MET A 699 18.27 17.75 -56.26
N ILE A 700 17.50 18.81 -56.51
CA ILE A 700 16.53 18.85 -57.61
C ILE A 700 17.25 19.13 -58.93
N HIS A 701 17.33 18.11 -59.78
CA HIS A 701 17.99 18.22 -61.07
C HIS A 701 17.10 18.80 -62.15
N PHE A 702 17.69 19.69 -62.94
CA PHE A 702 17.12 20.21 -64.17
C PHE A 702 18.00 19.83 -65.35
N ASN A 703 17.38 19.50 -66.48
CA ASN A 703 18.15 19.26 -67.71
C ASN A 703 18.85 20.55 -68.16
N PHE A 704 19.95 20.39 -68.89
CA PHE A 704 20.66 21.52 -69.51
C PHE A 704 19.67 22.35 -70.34
N ASP A 705 19.66 23.66 -70.07
CA ASP A 705 18.77 24.64 -70.73
C ASP A 705 17.26 24.35 -70.62
N LYS A 706 16.82 23.72 -69.52
CA LYS A 706 15.40 23.46 -69.28
C LYS A 706 15.02 23.76 -67.83
N SER A 707 13.77 24.21 -67.64
CA SER A 707 13.21 24.55 -66.32
C SER A 707 12.01 23.69 -65.90
N PHE A 708 11.56 22.74 -66.73
CA PHE A 708 10.45 21.86 -66.35
C PHE A 708 10.90 20.84 -65.29
N ILE A 709 9.98 20.50 -64.37
CA ILE A 709 10.21 19.50 -63.34
C ILE A 709 10.26 18.10 -63.97
N ARG A 710 11.38 17.40 -63.78
CA ARG A 710 11.57 16.01 -64.20
C ARG A 710 10.82 15.06 -63.27
N LYS A 711 10.63 13.80 -63.67
CA LYS A 711 9.95 12.78 -62.85
C LYS A 711 10.68 12.49 -61.52
N ASP A 712 12.00 12.46 -61.55
CA ASP A 712 12.84 12.29 -60.34
C ASP A 712 12.78 13.54 -59.44
N ALA A 713 12.83 14.72 -60.03
CA ALA A 713 12.62 15.99 -59.30
C ALA A 713 11.23 16.08 -58.68
N ALA A 714 10.20 15.58 -59.37
CA ALA A 714 8.82 15.51 -58.86
C ALA A 714 8.74 14.65 -57.59
N LEU A 715 9.38 13.46 -57.59
CA LEU A 715 9.39 12.58 -56.41
C LEU A 715 10.02 13.25 -55.17
N GLU A 716 11.08 14.04 -55.34
CA GLU A 716 11.67 14.79 -54.22
C GLU A 716 10.79 15.97 -53.78
N LEU A 717 10.13 16.64 -54.73
CA LEU A 717 9.17 17.70 -54.42
C LEU A 717 7.90 17.17 -53.76
N ASP A 718 7.48 15.95 -54.04
CA ASP A 718 6.32 15.32 -53.41
C ASP A 718 6.59 15.07 -51.92
N LYS A 719 7.85 14.75 -51.54
CA LYS A 719 8.25 14.67 -50.13
C LYS A 719 8.11 16.02 -49.43
N LEU A 720 8.54 17.09 -50.09
CA LEU A 720 8.37 18.45 -49.58
C LEU A 720 6.89 18.82 -49.43
N VAL A 721 6.06 18.51 -50.42
CA VAL A 721 4.62 18.73 -50.37
C VAL A 721 3.99 17.96 -49.21
N ALA A 722 4.39 16.71 -48.97
CA ALA A 722 3.91 15.93 -47.84
C ALA A 722 4.24 16.61 -46.50
N VAL A 723 5.48 17.09 -46.32
CA VAL A 723 5.86 17.84 -45.11
C VAL A 723 5.04 19.13 -44.95
N MET A 724 4.80 19.86 -46.04
CA MET A 724 3.97 21.06 -45.98
C MET A 724 2.50 20.74 -45.68
N ASN A 725 1.97 19.61 -46.13
CA ASN A 725 0.62 19.18 -45.76
C ASN A 725 0.53 18.77 -44.29
N ASP A 726 1.53 18.05 -43.78
CA ASP A 726 1.62 17.62 -42.39
C ASP A 726 1.89 18.80 -41.42
N SER A 727 2.31 19.96 -41.92
CA SER A 727 2.53 21.18 -41.13
C SER A 727 1.80 22.38 -41.74
N PRO A 728 0.49 22.58 -41.47
CA PRO A 728 -0.33 23.59 -42.14
C PRO A 728 0.16 25.04 -42.02
N ASN A 729 0.90 25.35 -40.94
CA ASN A 729 1.44 26.69 -40.67
C ASN A 729 2.83 26.92 -41.30
N MET A 730 3.46 25.89 -41.87
CA MET A 730 4.80 25.98 -42.43
C MET A 730 4.80 26.91 -43.66
N VAL A 731 5.71 27.89 -43.64
CA VAL A 731 5.97 28.84 -44.75
C VAL A 731 7.41 28.69 -45.22
N ILE A 732 7.62 28.56 -46.53
CA ILE A 732 8.96 28.33 -47.11
C ILE A 732 9.40 29.43 -48.09
N LYS A 733 10.71 29.52 -48.32
CA LYS A 733 11.35 30.21 -49.45
C LYS A 733 12.01 29.19 -50.37
N ILE A 734 11.92 29.43 -51.66
CA ILE A 734 12.55 28.62 -52.70
C ILE A 734 13.67 29.44 -53.33
N GLU A 735 14.91 28.99 -53.18
CA GLU A 735 16.06 29.61 -53.83
C GLU A 735 16.66 28.63 -54.84
N SER A 736 16.87 29.06 -56.09
CA SER A 736 17.53 28.22 -57.11
C SER A 736 18.83 28.85 -57.58
N HIS A 737 19.82 27.99 -57.89
CA HIS A 737 21.19 28.38 -58.22
C HIS A 737 21.66 27.68 -59.51
N THR A 738 22.66 28.26 -60.16
CA THR A 738 23.40 27.66 -61.29
C THR A 738 24.86 27.49 -60.94
N ASP A 739 25.59 26.74 -61.77
CA ASP A 739 27.06 26.82 -61.76
C ASP A 739 27.54 28.10 -62.46
N SER A 740 28.84 28.36 -62.39
CA SER A 740 29.50 29.54 -62.96
C SER A 740 29.72 29.49 -64.47
N ARG A 741 29.24 28.45 -65.16
CA ARG A 741 29.48 28.28 -66.59
C ARG A 741 28.34 28.91 -67.37
N GLY A 742 28.67 29.90 -68.20
CA GLY A 742 27.72 30.58 -69.05
C GLY A 742 27.72 32.08 -68.82
N ASP A 743 26.78 32.77 -69.46
CA ASP A 743 26.59 34.20 -69.24
C ASP A 743 25.84 34.43 -67.91
N ALA A 744 26.31 35.38 -67.09
CA ALA A 744 25.74 35.64 -65.77
C ALA A 744 24.26 36.07 -65.83
N VAL A 745 23.88 36.88 -66.83
CA VAL A 745 22.49 37.33 -67.02
C VAL A 745 21.62 36.12 -67.38
N TYR A 746 22.15 35.24 -68.22
CA TYR A 746 21.49 34.00 -68.58
C TYR A 746 21.31 33.05 -67.39
N ASN A 747 22.35 32.86 -66.57
CA ASN A 747 22.33 32.03 -65.37
C ASN A 747 21.31 32.54 -64.32
N LYS A 748 21.21 33.86 -64.17
CA LYS A 748 20.19 34.50 -63.35
C LYS A 748 18.77 34.23 -63.88
N TYR A 749 18.55 34.38 -65.18
CA TYR A 749 17.27 34.07 -65.82
C TYR A 749 16.89 32.59 -65.66
N LEU A 750 17.84 31.68 -65.88
CA LEU A 750 17.62 30.23 -65.83
C LEU A 750 17.27 29.74 -64.41
N SER A 751 18.02 30.17 -63.41
CA SER A 751 17.71 29.85 -62.01
C SER A 751 16.35 30.39 -61.57
N ASP A 752 15.97 31.59 -62.00
CA ASP A 752 14.68 32.20 -61.64
C ASP A 752 13.51 31.44 -62.27
N LYS A 753 13.67 30.99 -63.52
CA LYS A 753 12.73 30.07 -64.16
C LYS A 753 12.59 28.75 -63.41
N ARG A 754 13.70 28.21 -62.87
CA ARG A 754 13.69 26.97 -62.07
C ARG A 754 12.96 27.16 -60.74
N ALA A 755 13.27 28.22 -59.99
CA ALA A 755 12.59 28.53 -58.73
C ALA A 755 11.08 28.67 -58.92
N LYS A 756 10.66 29.39 -59.97
CA LYS A 756 9.23 29.55 -60.32
C LYS A 756 8.58 28.24 -60.73
N SER A 757 9.27 27.41 -61.51
CA SER A 757 8.73 26.11 -61.93
C SER A 757 8.56 25.16 -60.74
N THR A 758 9.49 25.20 -59.78
CA THR A 758 9.38 24.46 -58.52
C THR A 758 8.21 24.94 -57.67
N ARG A 759 8.04 26.26 -57.51
CA ARG A 759 6.88 26.86 -56.84
C ARG A 759 5.57 26.40 -57.49
N ASP A 760 5.48 26.52 -58.81
CA ASP A 760 4.26 26.20 -59.56
C ASP A 760 3.92 24.71 -59.43
N TYR A 761 4.93 23.83 -59.36
CA TYR A 761 4.73 22.41 -59.07
C TYR A 761 4.15 22.20 -57.66
N ILE A 762 4.75 22.77 -56.63
CA ILE A 762 4.27 22.64 -55.23
C ILE A 762 2.82 23.14 -55.09
N ILE A 763 2.50 24.28 -55.72
CA ILE A 763 1.13 24.82 -55.76
C ILE A 763 0.19 23.85 -56.50
N SER A 764 0.63 23.25 -57.61
CA SER A 764 -0.18 22.29 -58.36
C SER A 764 -0.52 21.02 -57.58
N GLN A 765 0.27 20.69 -56.54
CA GLN A 765 0.01 19.59 -55.63
C GLN A 765 -0.92 19.98 -54.45
N GLY A 766 -1.46 21.20 -54.44
CA GLY A 766 -2.49 21.63 -53.48
C GLY A 766 -2.02 22.57 -52.36
N ILE A 767 -0.75 22.97 -52.34
CA ILE A 767 -0.23 23.92 -51.34
C ILE A 767 -0.70 25.35 -51.65
N ASP A 768 -1.25 26.04 -50.65
CA ASP A 768 -1.67 27.45 -50.78
C ASP A 768 -0.48 28.33 -51.20
N PRO A 769 -0.58 29.12 -52.29
CA PRO A 769 0.47 30.04 -52.73
C PRO A 769 1.01 30.97 -51.64
N LYS A 770 0.20 31.33 -50.62
CA LYS A 770 0.63 32.17 -49.49
C LYS A 770 1.67 31.50 -48.59
N ARG A 771 1.79 30.17 -48.66
CA ARG A 771 2.76 29.39 -47.88
C ARG A 771 4.15 29.33 -48.54
N ILE A 772 4.31 29.99 -49.68
CA ILE A 772 5.59 30.18 -50.34
C ILE A 772 5.89 31.68 -50.35
N GLU A 773 6.70 32.16 -49.41
CA GLU A 773 7.02 33.58 -49.26
C GLU A 773 7.70 34.14 -50.51
N SER A 774 8.64 33.37 -51.09
CA SER A 774 9.34 33.76 -52.30
C SER A 774 9.88 32.57 -53.08
N ALA A 775 10.04 32.77 -54.40
CA ALA A 775 10.71 31.83 -55.30
C ALA A 775 11.66 32.64 -56.20
N ILE A 776 12.95 32.59 -55.89
CA ILE A 776 13.96 33.50 -56.46
C ILE A 776 15.15 32.71 -57.03
N GLY A 777 15.56 33.06 -58.24
CA GLY A 777 16.81 32.59 -58.83
C GLY A 777 17.98 33.52 -58.51
N TYR A 778 19.10 32.95 -58.05
CA TYR A 778 20.33 33.68 -57.76
C TYR A 778 21.42 33.49 -58.82
N GLY A 779 21.20 32.66 -59.83
CA GLY A 779 22.22 32.30 -60.81
C GLY A 779 23.46 31.77 -60.10
N GLU A 780 24.62 32.30 -60.48
CA GLU A 780 25.93 31.99 -59.91
C GLU A 780 26.36 32.95 -58.79
N GLU A 781 25.46 33.83 -58.28
CA GLU A 781 25.82 34.84 -57.26
C GLU A 781 26.08 34.24 -55.87
N ARG A 782 25.67 32.98 -55.64
CA ARG A 782 25.75 32.28 -54.34
C ARG A 782 26.27 30.85 -54.49
N LEU A 783 27.50 30.73 -54.97
CA LEU A 783 28.21 29.45 -55.07
C LEU A 783 28.57 28.93 -53.67
N ILE A 784 28.56 27.60 -53.50
CA ILE A 784 28.88 26.93 -52.23
C ILE A 784 30.30 26.37 -52.19
N ASN A 785 31.06 26.56 -53.27
CA ASN A 785 32.45 26.19 -53.39
C ASN A 785 33.21 27.27 -54.19
N GLU A 786 34.50 27.07 -54.38
CA GLU A 786 35.39 28.04 -55.03
C GLU A 786 35.23 28.09 -56.56
N CYS A 787 34.22 27.43 -57.15
CA CYS A 787 34.04 27.34 -58.59
C CYS A 787 33.42 28.60 -59.21
N ASP A 788 34.02 29.76 -58.97
CA ASP A 788 33.58 31.08 -59.48
C ASP A 788 34.09 31.40 -60.90
N GLY A 789 34.77 30.45 -61.54
CA GLY A 789 35.41 30.62 -62.85
C GLY A 789 36.89 31.03 -62.77
N SER A 790 37.42 31.31 -61.57
CA SER A 790 38.85 31.60 -61.37
C SER A 790 39.71 30.34 -61.20
N VAL A 791 39.11 29.22 -60.80
CA VAL A 791 39.77 27.91 -60.63
C VAL A 791 39.11 26.86 -61.53
N ARG A 792 39.89 25.85 -61.94
CA ARG A 792 39.37 24.74 -62.73
C ARG A 792 38.66 23.75 -61.81
N CYS A 793 37.35 23.66 -61.93
CA CYS A 793 36.53 22.71 -61.19
C CYS A 793 36.18 21.46 -62.00
N THR A 794 35.89 20.39 -61.28
CA THR A 794 35.32 19.14 -61.79
C THR A 794 33.82 19.30 -62.08
N GLU A 795 33.26 18.35 -62.85
CA GLU A 795 31.81 18.36 -63.11
C GLU A 795 31.01 18.16 -61.82
N GLU A 796 31.51 17.37 -60.87
CA GLU A 796 30.89 17.14 -59.57
C GLU A 796 30.83 18.43 -58.73
N GLU A 797 31.90 19.24 -58.73
CA GLU A 797 31.89 20.52 -58.02
C GLU A 797 30.95 21.55 -58.66
N HIS A 798 30.89 21.59 -59.99
CA HIS A 798 29.88 22.40 -60.67
C HIS A 798 28.46 21.87 -60.41
N TYR A 799 28.30 20.55 -60.26
CA TYR A 799 27.02 19.92 -59.97
C TYR A 799 26.46 20.37 -58.63
N LEU A 800 27.28 20.48 -57.59
CA LEU A 800 26.87 20.96 -56.26
C LEU A 800 26.25 22.37 -56.32
N ASN A 801 26.74 23.24 -57.21
CA ASN A 801 26.19 24.60 -57.35
C ASN A 801 24.83 24.63 -58.07
N ARG A 802 24.50 23.62 -58.88
CA ARG A 802 23.22 23.51 -59.59
C ARG A 802 22.14 22.91 -58.68
N ARG A 803 21.73 23.67 -57.67
CA ARG A 803 20.82 23.23 -56.62
C ARG A 803 19.60 24.14 -56.47
N SER A 804 18.60 23.64 -55.76
CA SER A 804 17.55 24.46 -55.16
C SER A 804 17.52 24.22 -53.66
N GLU A 805 17.35 25.28 -52.89
CA GLU A 805 17.25 25.26 -51.44
C GLU A 805 15.82 25.63 -51.01
N PHE A 806 15.35 24.97 -49.96
CA PHE A 806 14.03 25.19 -49.36
C PHE A 806 14.22 25.63 -47.91
N ILE A 807 14.04 26.93 -47.67
CA ILE A 807 14.28 27.55 -46.37
C ILE A 807 12.95 27.70 -45.65
N ILE A 808 12.88 27.22 -44.41
CA ILE A 808 11.68 27.36 -43.57
C ILE A 808 11.72 28.71 -42.88
N VAL A 809 10.70 29.54 -43.12
CA VAL A 809 10.56 30.88 -42.53
C VAL A 809 9.74 30.81 -41.24
N ASN A 810 8.66 30.03 -41.27
CA ASN A 810 7.76 29.85 -40.14
C ASN A 810 7.35 28.38 -40.07
N MET A 811 7.11 27.87 -38.87
CA MET A 811 6.60 26.52 -38.59
C MET A 811 5.17 26.61 -38.09
#